data_AF-A0A328U1K2-F1
#
_entry.id   AF-A0A328U1K2-F1
#
_cell.length_a   1.000
_cell.length_b   1.000
_cell.length_c   1.000
_cell.angle_alpha   90.00
_cell.angle_beta   90.00
_cell.angle_gamma   90.00
#
_symmetry.space_group_name_H-M   'P 1'
#
loop_
_entity.id
_entity.type
_entity.pdbx_description
1 polymer ?
#
loop_
_entity_poly.entity_id
_entity_poly.type
_entity_poly.pdbx_seq_one_letter_code
_entity_poly.pdbx_strand_id
1 'polypeptide(L)'
;MEKLLTGLSAIATAVLLAISAYRYGMFFDTGFYRWEWIVIAACAGSAAGSFVSRLGTRREERLNAEPVPAAAYGLLVVALLYALSLTYQPASFLGTVEQALRWSAYAAFAIALYGRFGRTGAGAERRAWLSAALQTSGVFVLWGALAGWMGWISFPDIVMTTGDERLSAVGARLSGFVQYPNFMGAIAGAYLLFYLILLTRTRSTVEFFAASALAVPAVLALLLTESRGAWLVTAAVWLGGLPVLRKSERTAWLFYSGWTLIGGGAAYRAVVHAGIRGSGGGNASGASGSVMPGSALPSGASAMESMLLIMICAAATAGFLGLRWLLAKDSSKLLSRLAWGGWLAGLAGMVALLPSVLQGRLSGRFQTAGARSLFYQDAWQLFKEAPFLGRGGDAWRMLFTQVQSAPYVGNEVHSGYIEIALDLGIVGLLVFALAGYALLRAVWRSDRIGLLPPAVLLLHAAVDFDMSFGYYWLLLLGWVVYFSSAEPARVNERGVAAAAGAAAPRRRRRAQAPRHGWLRPAMLAAAAAGLAAAAVLGVRLDRAVQYRDAAAAASGTAQAAALRAALESNPYWTRIRLELAPLAPPPERAVLLAAGLRYEPQSVPLLWALGQLAAERSDVRGAAHDLRLALRYDRFDRDKQTEAVVTMTQLAEGMRAAQRLAEARLAAETAVAFFDAYEAQRLSPGVNGRQFAVTKEAKAAAERSRLLLRQLGGVPQA
;
A
#
# COMPACT_ATOMS: atom_id res chain seq x y z
N MET A 1 6.85 -28.00 -24.62
CA MET A 1 5.82 -26.95 -24.44
C MET A 1 5.55 -26.61 -22.96
N GLU A 2 5.28 -27.59 -22.08
CA GLU A 2 4.92 -27.29 -20.68
C GLU A 2 6.03 -26.62 -19.84
N LYS A 3 7.29 -27.02 -20.03
CA LYS A 3 8.44 -26.36 -19.38
C LYS A 3 8.58 -24.91 -19.81
N LEU A 4 8.52 -24.65 -21.12
CA LEU A 4 8.52 -23.31 -21.70
C LEU A 4 7.41 -22.44 -21.11
N LEU A 5 6.18 -22.96 -21.06
CA LEU A 5 5.06 -22.24 -20.43
C LEU A 5 5.26 -22.00 -18.93
N THR A 6 6.06 -22.82 -18.23
CA THR A 6 6.33 -22.63 -16.79
C THR A 6 7.32 -21.49 -16.61
N GLY A 7 8.40 -21.52 -17.39
CA GLY A 7 9.40 -20.45 -17.44
C GLY A 7 8.77 -19.12 -17.84
N LEU A 8 7.94 -19.09 -18.88
CA LEU A 8 7.23 -17.87 -19.31
C LEU A 8 6.31 -17.31 -18.21
N SER A 9 5.54 -18.15 -17.51
CA SER A 9 4.72 -17.70 -16.39
C SER A 9 5.56 -17.15 -15.23
N ALA A 10 6.73 -17.76 -14.95
CA ALA A 10 7.64 -17.29 -13.90
C ALA A 10 8.30 -15.96 -14.27
N ILE A 11 8.75 -15.81 -15.52
CA ILE A 11 9.28 -14.54 -16.05
C ILE A 11 8.20 -13.46 -15.98
N ALA A 12 6.98 -13.74 -16.42
CA ALA A 12 5.87 -12.79 -16.34
C ALA A 12 5.58 -12.39 -14.89
N THR A 13 5.65 -13.34 -13.94
CA THR A 13 5.49 -13.05 -12.50
C THR A 13 6.60 -12.14 -11.98
N ALA A 14 7.86 -12.42 -12.33
CA ALA A 14 9.01 -11.60 -11.93
C ALA A 14 8.92 -10.17 -12.51
N VAL A 15 8.58 -10.06 -13.80
CA VAL A 15 8.40 -8.77 -14.48
C VAL A 15 7.26 -7.98 -13.86
N LEU A 16 6.11 -8.62 -13.59
CA LEU A 16 4.98 -7.96 -12.97
C LEU A 16 5.34 -7.42 -11.57
N LEU A 17 6.03 -8.21 -10.75
CA LEU A 17 6.50 -7.77 -9.44
C LEU A 17 7.50 -6.60 -9.53
N ALA A 18 8.46 -6.68 -10.45
CA ALA A 18 9.46 -5.62 -10.66
C ALA A 18 8.81 -4.31 -11.14
N ILE A 19 7.92 -4.39 -12.14
CA ILE A 19 7.16 -3.23 -12.63
C ILE A 19 6.30 -2.65 -11.51
N SER A 20 5.63 -3.51 -10.73
CA SER A 20 4.79 -3.07 -9.61
C SER A 20 5.60 -2.30 -8.57
N ALA A 21 6.79 -2.80 -8.21
CA ALA A 21 7.68 -2.09 -7.31
C ALA A 21 8.15 -0.75 -7.91
N TYR A 22 8.64 -0.76 -9.16
CA TYR A 22 9.17 0.42 -9.86
C TYR A 22 8.12 1.53 -10.04
N ARG A 23 6.85 1.16 -10.17
CA ARG A 23 5.72 2.10 -10.30
C ARG A 23 5.17 2.49 -8.92
N TYR A 24 6.05 2.93 -8.03
CA TYR A 24 5.67 3.40 -6.68
C TYR A 24 4.91 2.35 -5.87
N GLY A 25 5.26 1.06 -6.03
CA GLY A 25 4.56 -0.06 -5.39
C GLY A 25 3.11 -0.26 -5.86
N MET A 26 2.70 0.37 -6.96
CA MET A 26 1.30 0.47 -7.42
C MET A 26 0.40 1.13 -6.36
N PHE A 27 0.88 2.21 -5.75
CA PHE A 27 0.12 2.99 -4.79
C PHE A 27 -0.97 3.85 -5.46
N PHE A 28 -0.65 4.53 -6.56
CA PHE A 28 -1.56 5.45 -7.25
C PHE A 28 -2.49 4.75 -8.25
N ASP A 29 -3.80 4.90 -8.09
CA ASP A 29 -4.83 4.26 -8.94
C ASP A 29 -4.73 4.63 -10.41
N THR A 30 -4.50 5.91 -10.72
CA THR A 30 -4.40 6.39 -12.12
C THR A 30 -3.27 5.73 -12.90
N GLY A 31 -2.15 5.44 -12.21
CA GLY A 31 -1.06 4.65 -12.78
C GLY A 31 -1.35 3.15 -12.82
N PHE A 32 -2.28 2.68 -11.98
CA PHE A 32 -2.62 1.27 -11.84
C PHE A 32 -3.64 0.78 -12.87
N TYR A 33 -4.63 1.60 -13.27
CA TYR A 33 -5.72 1.15 -14.17
C TYR A 33 -5.23 0.36 -15.38
N ARG A 34 -4.19 0.87 -16.04
CA ARG A 34 -3.57 0.22 -17.20
C ARG A 34 -3.07 -1.19 -16.87
N TRP A 35 -2.40 -1.33 -15.74
CA TRP A 35 -1.83 -2.60 -15.30
C TRP A 35 -2.88 -3.54 -14.74
N GLU A 36 -3.93 -3.04 -14.09
CA GLU A 36 -5.04 -3.88 -13.60
C GLU A 36 -5.68 -4.63 -14.76
N TRP A 37 -6.09 -3.93 -15.82
CA TRP A 37 -6.75 -4.59 -16.95
C TRP A 37 -5.77 -5.49 -17.72
N ILE A 38 -4.49 -5.14 -17.83
CA ILE A 38 -3.45 -6.01 -18.42
C ILE A 38 -3.27 -7.28 -17.59
N VAL A 39 -3.17 -7.17 -16.26
CA VAL A 39 -3.04 -8.32 -15.35
C VAL A 39 -4.26 -9.22 -15.45
N ILE A 40 -5.46 -8.64 -15.40
CA ILE A 40 -6.72 -9.38 -15.51
C ILE A 40 -6.78 -10.10 -16.87
N ALA A 41 -6.49 -9.41 -17.98
CA ALA A 41 -6.49 -10.00 -19.32
C ALA A 41 -5.43 -11.11 -19.48
N ALA A 42 -4.21 -10.89 -18.99
CA ALA A 42 -3.14 -11.88 -19.04
C ALA A 42 -3.46 -13.13 -18.20
N CYS A 43 -4.09 -12.95 -17.04
CA CYS A 43 -4.52 -14.05 -16.19
C CYS A 43 -5.69 -14.82 -16.82
N ALA A 44 -6.65 -14.13 -17.43
CA ALA A 44 -7.74 -14.75 -18.19
C ALA A 44 -7.21 -15.56 -19.38
N GLY A 45 -6.26 -15.02 -20.15
CA GLY A 45 -5.57 -15.72 -21.22
C GLY A 45 -4.81 -16.95 -20.73
N SER A 46 -4.12 -16.84 -19.59
CA SER A 46 -3.39 -17.96 -18.96
C SER A 46 -4.34 -19.06 -18.48
N ALA A 47 -5.51 -18.69 -17.95
CA ALA A 47 -6.56 -19.64 -17.55
C ALA A 47 -7.17 -20.34 -18.78
N ALA A 48 -7.44 -19.60 -19.85
CA ALA A 48 -7.93 -20.16 -21.12
C ALA A 48 -6.92 -21.12 -21.75
N GLY A 49 -5.64 -20.75 -21.82
CA GLY A 49 -4.56 -21.64 -22.30
C GLY A 49 -4.40 -22.89 -21.43
N SER A 50 -4.57 -22.75 -20.11
CA SER A 50 -4.58 -23.88 -19.17
C SER A 50 -5.80 -24.78 -19.37
N PHE A 51 -6.93 -24.25 -19.79
CA PHE A 51 -8.13 -25.02 -20.12
C PHE A 51 -7.97 -25.76 -21.46
N VAL A 52 -7.48 -25.08 -22.50
CA VAL A 52 -7.23 -25.67 -23.82
C VAL A 52 -6.19 -26.79 -23.75
N SER A 53 -5.09 -26.58 -23.01
CA SER A 53 -4.09 -27.63 -22.79
C SER A 53 -4.67 -28.86 -22.07
N ARG A 54 -5.64 -28.65 -21.17
CA ARG A 54 -6.39 -29.75 -20.55
C ARG A 54 -7.34 -30.45 -21.52
N LEU A 55 -7.85 -29.79 -22.56
CA LEU A 55 -8.65 -30.44 -23.61
C LEU A 55 -7.84 -31.46 -24.43
N GLY A 56 -6.51 -31.45 -24.36
CA GLY A 56 -5.63 -32.46 -24.95
C GLY A 56 -5.20 -33.61 -24.03
N THR A 57 -5.40 -33.51 -22.71
CA THR A 57 -4.95 -34.55 -21.75
C THR A 57 -5.96 -35.67 -21.57
N ARG A 58 -5.52 -36.87 -21.16
CA ARG A 58 -6.41 -38.02 -20.94
C ARG A 58 -7.44 -37.70 -19.85
N ARG A 59 -8.66 -38.21 -19.97
CA ARG A 59 -9.79 -37.94 -19.05
C ARG A 59 -9.44 -38.21 -17.58
N GLU A 60 -8.62 -39.22 -17.31
CA GLU A 60 -8.13 -39.57 -15.96
C GLU A 60 -7.17 -38.51 -15.38
N GLU A 61 -6.29 -37.92 -16.20
CA GLU A 61 -5.40 -36.83 -15.78
C GLU A 61 -6.18 -35.53 -15.52
N ARG A 62 -7.27 -35.27 -16.27
CA ARG A 62 -8.17 -34.12 -16.01
C ARG A 62 -8.91 -34.25 -14.69
N LEU A 63 -9.34 -35.46 -14.33
CA LEU A 63 -10.07 -35.73 -13.08
C LEU A 63 -9.17 -35.67 -11.84
N ASN A 64 -7.87 -35.90 -12.00
CA ASN A 64 -6.87 -35.84 -10.94
C ASN A 64 -6.21 -34.46 -10.77
N ALA A 65 -6.53 -33.48 -11.62
CA ALA A 65 -6.00 -32.13 -11.49
C ALA A 65 -6.61 -31.43 -10.26
N GLU A 66 -5.76 -31.03 -9.30
CA GLU A 66 -6.24 -30.25 -8.16
C GLU A 66 -6.84 -28.91 -8.63
N PRO A 67 -8.08 -28.58 -8.23
CA PRO A 67 -8.70 -27.31 -8.58
C PRO A 67 -8.01 -26.16 -7.84
N VAL A 68 -8.09 -24.97 -8.43
CA VAL A 68 -7.72 -23.73 -7.73
C VAL A 68 -8.46 -23.68 -6.39
N PRO A 69 -7.79 -23.38 -5.26
CA PRO A 69 -8.45 -23.38 -3.97
C PRO A 69 -9.62 -22.41 -3.95
N ALA A 70 -10.74 -22.81 -3.32
CA ALA A 70 -11.91 -21.93 -3.14
C ALA A 70 -11.53 -20.58 -2.49
N ALA A 71 -10.48 -20.58 -1.65
CA ALA A 71 -9.92 -19.39 -1.01
C ALA A 71 -9.44 -18.32 -2.00
N ALA A 72 -8.90 -18.70 -3.16
CA ALA A 72 -8.47 -17.73 -4.19
C ALA A 72 -9.67 -17.00 -4.80
N TYR A 73 -10.82 -17.67 -4.92
CA TYR A 73 -12.08 -17.04 -5.31
C TYR A 73 -12.68 -16.16 -4.20
N GLY A 74 -12.27 -16.35 -2.95
CA GLY A 74 -12.66 -15.47 -1.83
C GLY A 74 -12.25 -14.01 -2.06
N LEU A 75 -11.15 -13.76 -2.79
CA LEU A 75 -10.74 -12.41 -3.19
C LEU A 75 -11.73 -11.76 -4.17
N LEU A 76 -12.37 -12.54 -5.04
CA LEU A 76 -13.47 -12.05 -5.89
C LEU A 76 -14.72 -11.72 -5.07
N VAL A 77 -14.93 -12.40 -3.94
CA VAL A 77 -16.03 -12.04 -3.03
C VAL A 77 -15.76 -10.68 -2.39
N VAL A 78 -14.51 -10.37 -2.02
CA VAL A 78 -14.15 -9.03 -1.55
C VAL A 78 -14.40 -7.96 -2.63
N ALA A 79 -13.97 -8.23 -3.88
CA ALA A 79 -14.27 -7.35 -5.02
C ALA A 79 -15.79 -7.16 -5.24
N LEU A 80 -16.57 -8.24 -5.09
CA LEU A 80 -18.03 -8.21 -5.20
C LEU A 80 -18.67 -7.37 -4.08
N LEU A 81 -18.13 -7.40 -2.86
CA LEU A 81 -18.64 -6.57 -1.77
C LEU A 81 -18.42 -5.08 -2.04
N TYR A 82 -17.28 -4.69 -2.60
CA TYR A 82 -17.08 -3.32 -3.09
C TYR A 82 -18.05 -2.98 -4.25
N ALA A 83 -18.26 -3.90 -5.20
CA ALA A 83 -19.23 -3.66 -6.26
C ALA A 83 -20.67 -3.51 -5.73
N LEU A 84 -21.04 -4.29 -4.70
CA LEU A 84 -22.32 -4.19 -4.03
C LEU A 84 -22.46 -2.87 -3.27
N SER A 85 -21.38 -2.31 -2.73
CA SER A 85 -21.43 -1.04 -1.99
C SER A 85 -21.75 0.17 -2.83
N LEU A 86 -21.61 0.07 -4.15
CA LEU A 86 -22.12 1.07 -5.09
C LEU A 86 -23.65 1.24 -5.03
N THR A 87 -24.40 0.28 -4.47
CA THR A 87 -25.87 0.31 -4.40
C THR A 87 -26.43 1.11 -3.22
N TYR A 88 -25.61 1.46 -2.22
CA TYR A 88 -26.07 2.12 -0.98
C TYR A 88 -25.32 3.42 -0.65
N GLN A 89 -25.05 4.24 -1.68
CA GLN A 89 -24.44 5.58 -1.59
C GLN A 89 -23.10 5.59 -0.82
N PRO A 90 -22.01 5.08 -1.43
CA PRO A 90 -20.70 5.10 -0.80
C PRO A 90 -20.16 6.53 -0.64
N ALA A 91 -19.18 6.70 0.24
CA ALA A 91 -18.50 7.97 0.48
C ALA A 91 -17.76 8.49 -0.77
N SER A 92 -17.11 7.58 -1.50
CA SER A 92 -16.64 7.83 -2.87
C SER A 92 -17.07 6.70 -3.80
N PHE A 93 -17.81 7.06 -4.84
CA PHE A 93 -18.13 6.12 -5.91
C PHE A 93 -16.87 5.68 -6.66
N LEU A 94 -15.96 6.61 -6.97
CA LEU A 94 -14.71 6.30 -7.66
C LEU A 94 -13.83 5.40 -6.78
N GLY A 95 -13.59 5.78 -5.52
CA GLY A 95 -12.80 4.97 -4.59
C GLY A 95 -13.33 3.54 -4.45
N THR A 96 -14.65 3.39 -4.39
CA THR A 96 -15.29 2.06 -4.36
C THR A 96 -15.05 1.25 -5.63
N VAL A 97 -15.15 1.88 -6.80
CA VAL A 97 -14.83 1.24 -8.09
C VAL A 97 -13.36 0.83 -8.15
N GLU A 98 -12.45 1.70 -7.71
CA GLU A 98 -11.01 1.46 -7.68
C GLU A 98 -10.70 0.23 -6.82
N GLN A 99 -11.24 0.16 -5.59
CA GLN A 99 -11.04 -1.01 -4.74
C GLN A 99 -11.62 -2.30 -5.37
N ALA A 100 -12.80 -2.24 -6.00
CA ALA A 100 -13.35 -3.40 -6.72
C ALA A 100 -12.41 -3.89 -7.85
N LEU A 101 -11.77 -2.97 -8.59
CA LEU A 101 -10.79 -3.29 -9.62
C LEU A 101 -9.51 -3.89 -9.03
N ARG A 102 -8.96 -3.30 -7.96
CA ARG A 102 -7.78 -3.80 -7.26
C ARG A 102 -7.96 -5.24 -6.79
N TRP A 103 -9.04 -5.52 -6.07
CA TRP A 103 -9.34 -6.87 -5.59
C TRP A 103 -9.61 -7.87 -6.72
N SER A 104 -10.18 -7.41 -7.85
CA SER A 104 -10.33 -8.23 -9.06
C SER A 104 -8.97 -8.59 -9.68
N ALA A 105 -8.04 -7.63 -9.75
CA ALA A 105 -6.69 -7.87 -10.24
C ALA A 105 -5.90 -8.83 -9.32
N TYR A 106 -6.00 -8.65 -8.00
CA TYR A 106 -5.37 -9.56 -7.03
C TYR A 106 -5.93 -10.98 -7.11
N ALA A 107 -7.25 -11.11 -7.28
CA ALA A 107 -7.90 -12.39 -7.48
C ALA A 107 -7.46 -13.07 -8.79
N ALA A 108 -7.41 -12.31 -9.90
CA ALA A 108 -6.95 -12.82 -11.19
C ALA A 108 -5.50 -13.34 -11.10
N PHE A 109 -4.63 -12.57 -10.46
CA PHE A 109 -3.24 -12.96 -10.21
C PHE A 109 -3.13 -14.22 -9.34
N ALA A 110 -3.89 -14.28 -8.22
CA ALA A 110 -3.93 -15.46 -7.36
C ALA A 110 -4.38 -16.72 -8.12
N ILE A 111 -5.48 -16.62 -8.90
CA ILE A 111 -6.02 -17.72 -9.69
C ILE A 111 -5.00 -18.20 -10.73
N ALA A 112 -4.32 -17.28 -11.42
CA ALA A 112 -3.29 -17.63 -12.41
C ALA A 112 -2.08 -18.32 -11.76
N LEU A 113 -1.58 -17.78 -10.65
CA LEU A 113 -0.47 -18.40 -9.90
C LEU A 113 -0.84 -19.79 -9.37
N TYR A 114 -2.00 -19.94 -8.72
CA TYR A 114 -2.45 -21.24 -8.23
C TYR A 114 -2.67 -22.23 -9.37
N GLY A 115 -3.28 -21.80 -10.48
CA GLY A 115 -3.50 -22.62 -11.66
C GLY A 115 -2.20 -23.17 -12.26
N ARG A 116 -1.10 -22.40 -12.16
CA ARG A 116 0.20 -22.77 -12.71
C ARG A 116 1.12 -23.50 -11.74
N PHE A 117 1.23 -23.00 -10.51
CA PHE A 117 2.23 -23.38 -9.52
C PHE A 117 1.65 -24.05 -8.26
N GLY A 118 0.40 -23.78 -7.91
CA GLY A 118 -0.19 -24.15 -6.62
C GLY A 118 -0.66 -25.60 -6.46
N ARG A 119 -0.16 -26.53 -7.28
CA ARG A 119 -0.50 -27.96 -7.14
C ARG A 119 0.25 -28.53 -5.94
N THR A 120 -0.43 -29.25 -5.05
CA THR A 120 0.24 -29.93 -3.94
C THR A 120 1.21 -30.98 -4.50
N GLY A 121 2.50 -30.87 -4.18
CA GLY A 121 3.53 -31.68 -4.85
C GLY A 121 3.83 -31.23 -6.28
N ALA A 122 3.68 -29.92 -6.56
CA ALA A 122 4.18 -29.33 -7.79
C ALA A 122 5.61 -29.82 -8.03
N GLY A 123 5.88 -30.38 -9.22
CA GLY A 123 7.20 -30.92 -9.54
C GLY A 123 8.27 -29.90 -9.18
N ALA A 124 9.38 -30.38 -8.60
CA ALA A 124 10.45 -29.55 -8.05
C ALA A 124 10.88 -28.41 -9.00
N GLU A 125 10.82 -28.67 -10.32
CA GLU A 125 11.04 -27.69 -11.38
C GLU A 125 10.09 -26.48 -11.33
N ARG A 126 8.77 -26.67 -11.21
CA ARG A 126 7.82 -25.54 -11.17
C ARG A 126 8.01 -24.67 -9.93
N ARG A 127 8.29 -25.31 -8.80
CA ARG A 127 8.56 -24.60 -7.55
C ARG A 127 9.88 -23.84 -7.62
N ALA A 128 10.91 -24.40 -8.27
CA ALA A 128 12.18 -23.69 -8.52
C ALA A 128 11.97 -22.45 -9.41
N TRP A 129 11.16 -22.55 -10.46
CA TRP A 129 10.79 -21.40 -11.30
C TRP A 129 10.08 -20.29 -10.52
N LEU A 130 9.11 -20.63 -9.66
CA LEU A 130 8.44 -19.64 -8.82
C LEU A 130 9.40 -19.05 -7.76
N SER A 131 10.28 -19.87 -7.17
CA SER A 131 11.33 -19.38 -6.26
C SER A 131 12.24 -18.37 -6.97
N ALA A 132 12.68 -18.68 -8.19
CA ALA A 132 13.51 -17.79 -8.99
C ALA A 132 12.79 -16.47 -9.26
N ALA A 133 11.51 -16.49 -9.64
CA ALA A 133 10.74 -15.28 -9.87
C ALA A 133 10.63 -14.38 -8.63
N LEU A 134 10.37 -14.98 -7.45
CA LEU A 134 10.30 -14.27 -6.17
C LEU A 134 11.65 -13.71 -5.73
N GLN A 135 12.75 -14.45 -5.96
CA GLN A 135 14.11 -13.99 -5.71
C GLN A 135 14.50 -12.87 -6.66
N THR A 136 14.15 -12.93 -7.94
CA THR A 136 14.39 -11.84 -8.91
C THR A 136 13.68 -10.56 -8.47
N SER A 137 12.43 -10.65 -7.98
CA SER A 137 11.75 -9.50 -7.37
C SER A 137 12.51 -8.95 -6.17
N GLY A 138 13.04 -9.83 -5.31
CA GLY A 138 13.83 -9.43 -4.15
C GLY A 138 15.16 -8.77 -4.52
N VAL A 139 15.86 -9.27 -5.55
CA VAL A 139 17.03 -8.61 -6.14
C VAL A 139 16.65 -7.21 -6.60
N PHE A 140 15.59 -7.09 -7.41
CA PHE A 140 15.16 -5.82 -7.97
C PHE A 140 14.86 -4.78 -6.89
N VAL A 141 14.06 -5.13 -5.87
CA VAL A 141 13.66 -4.17 -4.83
C VAL A 141 14.78 -3.85 -3.85
N LEU A 142 15.55 -4.84 -3.40
CA LEU A 142 16.61 -4.61 -2.41
C LEU A 142 17.81 -3.92 -3.03
N TRP A 143 18.36 -4.46 -4.12
CA TRP A 143 19.51 -3.83 -4.78
C TRP A 143 19.13 -2.55 -5.52
N GLY A 144 17.91 -2.43 -6.04
CA GLY A 144 17.44 -1.16 -6.60
C GLY A 144 17.35 -0.06 -5.54
N ALA A 145 16.79 -0.36 -4.36
CA ALA A 145 16.76 0.59 -3.26
C ALA A 145 18.18 0.95 -2.77
N LEU A 146 19.06 -0.03 -2.57
CA LEU A 146 20.44 0.21 -2.17
C LEU A 146 21.23 0.98 -3.25
N ALA A 147 21.01 0.71 -4.53
CA ALA A 147 21.61 1.49 -5.61
C ALA A 147 21.16 2.96 -5.55
N GLY A 148 19.90 3.22 -5.21
CA GLY A 148 19.40 4.58 -4.94
C GLY A 148 20.09 5.22 -3.73
N TRP A 149 20.24 4.47 -2.62
CA TRP A 149 20.98 4.92 -1.44
C TRP A 149 22.44 5.28 -1.75
N MET A 150 23.10 4.48 -2.59
CA MET A 150 24.48 4.69 -3.01
C MET A 150 24.63 5.78 -4.08
N GLY A 151 23.52 6.33 -4.61
CA GLY A 151 23.53 7.30 -5.71
C GLY A 151 23.94 6.70 -7.06
N TRP A 152 23.88 5.38 -7.22
CA TRP A 152 24.16 4.70 -8.49
C TRP A 152 22.99 4.84 -9.49
N ILE A 153 21.77 5.00 -8.98
CA ILE A 153 20.57 5.28 -9.77
C ILE A 153 19.82 6.47 -9.16
N SER A 154 19.06 7.18 -10.00
CA SER A 154 18.14 8.23 -9.58
C SER A 154 16.70 7.75 -9.75
N PHE A 155 15.90 7.92 -8.70
CA PHE A 155 14.46 7.67 -8.71
C PHE A 155 13.81 8.64 -7.71
N PRO A 156 12.63 9.23 -8.02
CA PRO A 156 12.04 10.25 -7.16
C PRO A 156 11.86 9.72 -5.73
N ASP A 157 12.25 10.50 -4.72
CA ASP A 157 12.11 10.20 -3.29
C ASP A 157 12.57 8.79 -2.85
N ILE A 158 13.51 8.17 -3.59
CA ILE A 158 14.06 6.84 -3.25
C ILE A 158 14.82 6.85 -1.93
N VAL A 159 15.35 8.01 -1.56
CA VAL A 159 15.89 8.35 -0.24
C VAL A 159 15.09 9.54 0.28
N MET A 160 14.43 9.37 1.43
CA MET A 160 13.71 10.45 2.11
C MET A 160 14.65 11.16 3.08
N THR A 161 14.88 12.46 2.87
CA THR A 161 15.62 13.30 3.81
C THR A 161 14.70 14.08 4.74
N THR A 162 15.15 14.30 5.96
CA THR A 162 14.40 15.10 6.93
C THR A 162 15.34 15.67 7.98
N GLY A 163 15.11 16.94 8.36
CA GLY A 163 15.76 17.57 9.51
C GLY A 163 15.10 17.22 10.84
N ASP A 164 13.99 16.47 10.84
CA ASP A 164 13.31 16.04 12.06
C ASP A 164 13.95 14.75 12.61
N GLU A 165 14.68 14.89 13.72
CA GLU A 165 15.33 13.78 14.44
C GLU A 165 14.33 12.70 14.90
N ARG A 166 13.05 13.05 15.04
CA ARG A 166 11.97 12.09 15.35
C ARG A 166 11.72 11.16 14.16
N LEU A 167 11.87 11.70 12.95
CA LEU A 167 11.62 11.00 11.69
C LEU A 167 12.83 10.31 11.13
N SER A 168 14.07 10.78 11.34
CA SER A 168 15.31 10.04 11.02
C SER A 168 16.42 10.29 12.05
N ALA A 169 17.15 9.25 12.45
CA ALA A 169 18.29 9.35 13.35
C ALA A 169 19.52 9.93 12.64
N VAL A 170 19.72 9.58 11.36
CA VAL A 170 20.88 10.04 10.58
C VAL A 170 20.54 11.15 9.57
N GLY A 171 19.27 11.58 9.50
CA GLY A 171 18.78 12.61 8.58
C GLY A 171 18.33 12.10 7.21
N ALA A 172 18.46 10.80 6.94
CA ALA A 172 18.02 10.15 5.70
C ALA A 172 17.44 8.75 5.98
N ARG A 173 16.43 8.35 5.20
CA ARG A 173 15.79 7.03 5.28
C ARG A 173 15.64 6.42 3.91
N LEU A 174 15.88 5.11 3.84
CA LEU A 174 15.69 4.35 2.62
C LEU A 174 14.21 4.12 2.35
N SER A 175 13.70 4.72 1.28
CA SER A 175 12.31 4.58 0.84
C SER A 175 12.15 3.53 -0.27
N GLY A 176 13.21 3.31 -1.06
CA GLY A 176 13.17 2.41 -2.21
C GLY A 176 12.19 2.88 -3.30
N PHE A 177 11.88 2.02 -4.27
CA PHE A 177 10.94 2.38 -5.34
C PHE A 177 9.52 2.67 -4.85
N VAL A 178 9.14 2.16 -3.68
CA VAL A 178 7.83 2.39 -3.07
C VAL A 178 7.70 3.77 -2.41
N GLN A 179 8.78 4.56 -2.34
CA GLN A 179 8.82 5.91 -1.77
C GLN A 179 8.31 6.03 -0.33
N TYR A 180 8.22 4.91 0.39
CA TYR A 180 7.70 4.86 1.74
C TYR A 180 8.59 3.97 2.62
N PRO A 181 9.43 4.57 3.49
CA PRO A 181 10.41 3.82 4.29
C PRO A 181 9.80 2.71 5.15
N ASN A 182 8.60 2.91 5.71
CA ASN A 182 8.00 1.89 6.58
C ASN A 182 7.64 0.62 5.80
N PHE A 183 6.98 0.77 4.65
CA PHE A 183 6.64 -0.36 3.79
C PHE A 183 7.89 -1.00 3.16
N MET A 184 8.89 -0.20 2.75
CA MET A 184 10.19 -0.74 2.32
C MET A 184 10.86 -1.58 3.41
N GLY A 185 10.76 -1.15 4.67
CA GLY A 185 11.21 -1.93 5.83
C GLY A 185 10.46 -3.26 5.96
N ALA A 186 9.12 -3.26 5.83
CA ALA A 186 8.33 -4.48 5.87
C ALA A 186 8.69 -5.45 4.73
N ILE A 187 8.92 -4.94 3.52
CA ILE A 187 9.41 -5.72 2.36
C ILE A 187 10.77 -6.35 2.67
N ALA A 188 11.73 -5.56 3.16
CA ALA A 188 13.07 -6.03 3.49
C ALA A 188 13.05 -7.10 4.61
N GLY A 189 12.24 -6.90 5.64
CA GLY A 189 12.05 -7.87 6.72
C GLY A 189 11.42 -9.19 6.23
N ALA A 190 10.40 -9.12 5.37
CA ALA A 190 9.77 -10.30 4.81
C ALA A 190 10.73 -11.08 3.89
N TYR A 191 11.48 -10.39 3.02
CA TYR A 191 12.52 -11.01 2.20
C TYR A 191 13.65 -11.62 3.02
N LEU A 192 14.07 -10.98 4.12
CA LEU A 192 15.06 -11.53 5.03
C LEU A 192 14.63 -12.90 5.54
N LEU A 193 13.39 -13.03 6.03
CA LEU A 193 12.88 -14.32 6.51
C LEU A 193 12.75 -15.34 5.37
N PHE A 194 12.40 -14.90 4.16
CA PHE A 194 12.38 -15.76 2.97
C PHE A 194 13.78 -16.32 2.66
N TYR A 195 14.82 -15.48 2.63
CA TYR A 195 16.20 -15.93 2.39
C TYR A 195 16.74 -16.81 3.51
N LEU A 196 16.44 -16.52 4.78
CA LEU A 196 16.84 -17.38 5.89
C LEU A 196 16.19 -18.77 5.81
N ILE A 197 14.94 -18.86 5.35
CA ILE A 197 14.30 -20.16 5.07
C ILE A 197 15.03 -20.90 3.96
N LEU A 198 15.35 -20.23 2.85
CA LEU A 198 16.09 -20.83 1.73
C LEU A 198 17.47 -21.32 2.17
N LEU A 199 18.25 -20.49 2.88
CA LEU A 199 19.56 -20.86 3.41
C LEU A 199 19.50 -22.09 4.32
N THR A 200 18.45 -22.19 5.12
CA THR A 200 18.28 -23.29 6.09
C THR A 200 17.86 -24.60 5.43
N ARG A 201 17.09 -24.55 4.33
CA ARG A 201 16.38 -25.75 3.81
C ARG A 201 16.72 -26.15 2.38
N THR A 202 17.22 -25.23 1.56
CA THR A 202 17.46 -25.57 0.15
C THR A 202 18.58 -26.59 0.01
N ARG A 203 18.37 -27.53 -0.91
CA ARG A 203 19.40 -28.48 -1.34
C ARG A 203 20.14 -27.98 -2.57
N SER A 204 19.57 -27.03 -3.30
CA SER A 204 20.17 -26.46 -4.51
C SER A 204 21.31 -25.52 -4.15
N THR A 205 22.49 -25.76 -4.71
CA THR A 205 23.64 -24.85 -4.54
C THR A 205 23.36 -23.47 -5.14
N VAL A 206 22.66 -23.41 -6.27
CA VAL A 206 22.30 -22.15 -6.94
C VAL A 206 21.33 -21.33 -6.08
N GLU A 207 20.29 -21.98 -5.55
CA GLU A 207 19.31 -21.30 -4.68
C GLU A 207 19.93 -20.85 -3.36
N PHE A 208 20.84 -21.66 -2.79
CA PHE A 208 21.58 -21.27 -1.60
C PHE A 208 22.48 -20.05 -1.87
N PHE A 209 23.23 -20.07 -2.97
CA PHE A 209 24.12 -18.97 -3.35
C PHE A 209 23.32 -17.67 -3.56
N ALA A 210 22.23 -17.73 -4.31
CA ALA A 210 21.34 -16.59 -4.53
C ALA A 210 20.78 -16.03 -3.22
N ALA A 211 20.30 -16.89 -2.30
CA ALA A 211 19.82 -16.46 -0.99
C ALA A 211 20.94 -15.87 -0.12
N SER A 212 22.14 -16.45 -0.14
CA SER A 212 23.29 -15.95 0.65
C SER A 212 23.76 -14.58 0.20
N ALA A 213 23.69 -14.29 -1.10
CA ALA A 213 24.04 -13.00 -1.67
C ALA A 213 23.02 -11.90 -1.32
N LEU A 214 21.81 -12.26 -0.88
CA LEU A 214 20.71 -11.31 -0.61
C LEU A 214 20.36 -11.15 0.87
N ALA A 215 20.81 -12.05 1.75
CA ALA A 215 20.53 -11.96 3.18
C ALA A 215 21.11 -10.68 3.81
N VAL A 216 22.37 -10.33 3.52
CA VAL A 216 23.00 -9.10 4.03
C VAL A 216 22.36 -7.84 3.44
N PRO A 217 22.15 -7.73 2.11
CA PRO A 217 21.38 -6.62 1.53
C PRO A 217 19.99 -6.44 2.15
N ALA A 218 19.28 -7.52 2.51
CA ALA A 218 17.97 -7.43 3.17
C ALA A 218 18.05 -6.80 4.57
N VAL A 219 19.00 -7.21 5.41
CA VAL A 219 19.23 -6.57 6.73
C VAL A 219 19.69 -5.12 6.57
N LEU A 220 20.60 -4.85 5.64
CA LEU A 220 21.07 -3.49 5.36
C LEU A 220 19.91 -2.58 4.99
N ALA A 221 19.08 -2.98 4.02
CA ALA A 221 17.91 -2.21 3.61
C ALA A 221 16.94 -2.01 4.78
N LEU A 222 16.66 -3.07 5.56
CA LEU A 222 15.81 -3.00 6.75
C LEU A 222 16.34 -1.95 7.75
N LEU A 223 17.63 -1.91 8.04
CA LEU A 223 18.25 -0.93 8.94
C LEU A 223 18.17 0.49 8.38
N LEU A 224 18.48 0.69 7.09
CA LEU A 224 18.47 2.01 6.45
C LEU A 224 17.06 2.63 6.35
N THR A 225 15.99 1.82 6.42
CA THR A 225 14.61 2.36 6.44
C THR A 225 14.26 3.09 7.73
N GLU A 226 14.99 2.81 8.81
CA GLU A 226 14.71 3.26 10.18
C GLU A 226 13.25 3.07 10.64
N SER A 227 12.58 2.02 10.12
CA SER A 227 11.21 1.66 10.48
C SER A 227 11.20 0.80 11.75
N ARG A 228 10.88 1.42 12.89
CA ARG A 228 10.79 0.72 14.19
C ARG A 228 9.76 -0.42 14.15
N GLY A 229 8.61 -0.18 13.49
CA GLY A 229 7.57 -1.18 13.29
C GLY A 229 8.09 -2.38 12.53
N ALA A 230 8.78 -2.17 11.41
CA ALA A 230 9.34 -3.26 10.61
C ALA A 230 10.43 -4.04 11.37
N TRP A 231 11.30 -3.36 12.13
CA TRP A 231 12.31 -4.02 12.97
C TRP A 231 11.68 -4.94 14.01
N LEU A 232 10.72 -4.42 14.78
CA LEU A 232 10.05 -5.15 15.85
C LEU A 232 9.24 -6.33 15.30
N VAL A 233 8.46 -6.11 14.25
CA VAL A 233 7.67 -7.18 13.60
C VAL A 233 8.59 -8.26 13.03
N THR A 234 9.66 -7.89 12.33
CA THR A 234 10.60 -8.87 11.77
C THR A 234 11.27 -9.70 12.86
N ALA A 235 11.71 -9.07 13.96
CA ALA A 235 12.29 -9.76 15.10
C ALA A 235 11.29 -10.70 15.80
N ALA A 236 10.05 -10.25 16.00
CA ALA A 236 8.99 -11.06 16.61
C ALA A 236 8.63 -12.28 15.75
N VAL A 237 8.52 -12.10 14.43
CA VAL A 237 8.25 -13.21 13.50
C VAL A 237 9.45 -14.15 13.39
N TRP A 238 10.68 -13.62 13.40
CA TRP A 238 11.90 -14.44 13.46
C TRP A 238 11.92 -15.35 14.70
N LEU A 239 11.60 -14.81 15.89
CA LEU A 239 11.44 -15.57 17.13
C LEU A 239 10.32 -16.62 17.02
N GLY A 240 9.19 -16.25 16.42
CA GLY A 240 8.06 -17.14 16.16
C GLY A 240 8.39 -18.33 15.26
N GLY A 241 9.48 -18.26 14.47
CA GLY A 241 9.99 -19.36 13.66
C GLY A 241 10.63 -20.50 14.46
N LEU A 242 11.25 -20.20 15.60
CA LEU A 242 11.97 -21.17 16.44
C LEU A 242 11.14 -22.39 16.87
N PRO A 243 9.90 -22.25 17.38
CA PRO A 243 9.08 -23.41 17.74
C PRO A 243 8.68 -24.25 16.52
N VAL A 244 8.62 -23.65 15.32
CA VAL A 244 8.18 -24.31 14.07
C VAL A 244 9.32 -25.10 13.42
N LEU A 245 10.57 -24.64 13.58
CA LEU A 245 11.77 -25.27 13.04
C LEU A 245 12.10 -26.62 13.70
N ARG A 246 12.60 -27.58 12.90
CA ARG A 246 13.19 -28.84 13.42
C ARG A 246 14.50 -28.56 14.14
N LYS A 247 14.94 -29.45 15.04
CA LYS A 247 16.17 -29.25 15.84
C LYS A 247 17.41 -28.92 14.99
N SER A 248 17.64 -29.65 13.89
CA SER A 248 18.76 -29.38 12.98
C SER A 248 18.63 -28.05 12.23
N GLU A 249 17.40 -27.70 11.84
CA GLU A 249 17.11 -26.43 11.16
C GLU A 249 17.30 -25.23 12.09
N ARG A 250 17.01 -25.37 13.40
CA ARG A 250 17.22 -24.30 14.40
C ARG A 250 18.68 -23.89 14.51
N THR A 251 19.60 -24.86 14.47
CA THR A 251 21.04 -24.56 14.53
C THR A 251 21.47 -23.74 13.32
N ALA A 252 21.11 -24.17 12.11
CA ALA A 252 21.40 -23.41 10.89
C ALA A 252 20.74 -22.02 10.90
N TRP A 253 19.46 -21.93 11.31
CA TRP A 253 18.73 -20.67 11.45
C TRP A 253 19.44 -19.66 12.35
N LEU A 254 19.92 -20.09 13.52
CA LEU A 254 20.61 -19.24 14.49
C LEU A 254 21.97 -18.74 13.95
N PHE A 255 22.79 -19.63 13.36
CA PHE A 255 24.08 -19.21 12.80
C PHE A 255 23.93 -18.34 11.56
N TYR A 256 23.04 -18.69 10.63
CA TYR A 256 22.84 -17.89 9.42
C TYR A 256 22.26 -16.52 9.75
N SER A 257 21.28 -16.43 10.65
CA SER A 257 20.76 -15.12 11.09
C SER A 257 21.82 -14.32 11.85
N GLY A 258 22.58 -14.93 12.76
CA GLY A 258 23.69 -14.27 13.47
C GLY A 258 24.76 -13.71 12.51
N TRP A 259 25.16 -14.49 11.51
CA TRP A 259 26.08 -14.05 10.46
C TRP A 259 25.50 -12.92 9.60
N THR A 260 24.20 -12.99 9.30
CA THR A 260 23.50 -11.93 8.56
C THR A 260 23.49 -10.61 9.35
N LEU A 261 23.29 -10.66 10.67
CA LEU A 261 23.29 -9.47 11.54
C LEU A 261 24.65 -8.78 11.56
N ILE A 262 25.75 -9.53 11.71
CA ILE A 262 27.11 -8.97 11.66
C ILE A 262 27.37 -8.33 10.29
N GLY A 263 27.10 -9.07 9.21
CA GLY A 263 27.29 -8.55 7.85
C GLY A 263 26.45 -7.31 7.56
N GLY A 264 25.20 -7.28 8.03
CA GLY A 264 24.31 -6.13 7.93
C GLY A 264 24.80 -4.91 8.72
N GLY A 265 25.28 -5.11 9.95
CA GLY A 265 25.87 -4.03 10.77
C GLY A 265 27.15 -3.46 10.14
N ALA A 266 28.03 -4.32 9.61
CA ALA A 266 29.23 -3.91 8.91
C ALA A 266 28.89 -3.11 7.64
N ALA A 267 27.96 -3.61 6.85
CA ALA A 267 27.51 -2.94 5.63
C ALA A 267 26.85 -1.59 5.95
N TYR A 268 26.03 -1.52 7.00
CA TYR A 268 25.40 -0.27 7.44
C TYR A 268 26.45 0.77 7.79
N ARG A 269 27.42 0.41 8.64
CA ARG A 269 28.51 1.31 9.03
C ARG A 269 29.30 1.80 7.82
N ALA A 270 29.50 0.94 6.82
CA ALA A 270 30.23 1.30 5.61
C ALA A 270 29.49 2.32 4.73
N VAL A 271 28.15 2.35 4.72
CA VAL A 271 27.38 3.11 3.72
C VAL A 271 26.37 4.11 4.27
N VAL A 272 26.20 4.21 5.60
CA VAL A 272 25.18 5.08 6.22
C VAL A 272 25.27 6.55 5.78
N HIS A 273 26.45 7.06 5.44
CA HIS A 273 26.60 8.45 5.00
C HIS A 273 26.36 8.66 3.50
N ALA A 274 26.30 7.60 2.69
CA ALA A 274 26.11 7.70 1.24
C ALA A 274 24.76 8.30 0.86
N GLY A 275 23.67 7.85 1.50
CA GLY A 275 22.32 8.36 1.23
C GLY A 275 22.15 9.83 1.60
N ILE A 276 22.83 10.29 2.64
CA ILE A 276 22.80 11.70 3.07
C ILE A 276 23.44 12.57 1.99
N ARG A 277 24.62 12.21 1.47
CA ARG A 277 25.32 13.03 0.47
C ARG A 277 24.65 13.03 -0.90
N GLY A 278 24.12 11.88 -1.34
CA GLY A 278 23.43 11.77 -2.63
C GLY A 278 22.12 12.58 -2.72
N SER A 279 21.50 12.87 -1.58
CA SER A 279 20.22 13.59 -1.48
C SER A 279 20.34 15.12 -1.40
N GLY A 280 21.55 15.65 -1.17
CA GLY A 280 21.81 17.08 -0.96
C GLY A 280 21.66 17.99 -2.19
N GLY A 281 21.38 17.44 -3.38
CA GLY A 281 21.21 18.22 -4.61
C GLY A 281 19.76 18.50 -5.01
N GLY A 282 18.76 17.93 -4.33
CA GLY A 282 17.39 17.85 -4.85
C GLY A 282 16.33 18.76 -4.21
N ASN A 283 16.45 19.13 -2.93
CA ASN A 283 15.36 19.75 -2.19
C ASN A 283 15.80 20.97 -1.36
N ALA A 284 16.12 22.06 -2.05
CA ALA A 284 15.79 23.39 -1.55
C ALA A 284 14.43 23.78 -2.15
N SER A 285 13.39 23.68 -1.34
CA SER A 285 12.08 24.37 -1.45
C SER A 285 11.77 25.12 -2.75
N GLY A 286 10.77 24.64 -3.50
CA GLY A 286 9.62 25.47 -3.93
C GLY A 286 9.84 26.83 -4.60
N ALA A 287 10.94 27.05 -5.33
CA ALA A 287 11.08 28.22 -6.17
C ALA A 287 11.62 27.81 -7.54
N SER A 288 10.84 28.14 -8.57
CA SER A 288 11.22 28.12 -9.97
C SER A 288 12.52 28.95 -10.15
N GLY A 289 13.66 28.28 -10.12
CA GLY A 289 14.97 28.90 -10.27
C GLY A 289 15.85 27.98 -11.10
N SER A 290 16.22 28.45 -12.29
CA SER A 290 17.14 27.81 -13.22
C SER A 290 18.43 27.34 -12.52
N VAL A 291 18.74 26.05 -12.67
CA VAL A 291 20.01 25.46 -12.24
C VAL A 291 21.15 26.12 -13.04
N MET A 292 22.04 26.84 -12.33
CA MET A 292 23.30 27.32 -12.89
C MET A 292 24.22 26.13 -13.25
N PRO A 293 24.83 26.09 -14.43
CA PRO A 293 25.81 25.05 -14.77
C PRO A 293 27.12 25.35 -14.04
N GLY A 294 27.44 24.57 -12.99
CA GLY A 294 28.74 24.69 -12.30
C GLY A 294 28.83 24.23 -10.84
N SER A 295 27.74 23.79 -10.20
CA SER A 295 27.83 23.18 -8.85
C SER A 295 27.96 21.65 -8.96
N ALA A 296 28.93 21.09 -8.23
CA ALA A 296 29.31 19.68 -8.27
C ALA A 296 28.09 18.75 -8.17
N LEU A 297 28.05 17.69 -9.00
CA LEU A 297 27.04 16.63 -8.89
C LEU A 297 26.92 16.18 -7.42
N PRO A 298 25.69 15.96 -6.90
CA PRO A 298 25.53 15.36 -5.58
C PRO A 298 26.27 14.02 -5.57
N SER A 299 27.41 13.99 -4.89
CA SER A 299 28.28 12.83 -4.85
C SER A 299 27.66 11.82 -3.89
N GLY A 300 27.10 10.73 -4.42
CA GLY A 300 26.53 9.65 -3.64
C GLY A 300 27.58 8.91 -2.79
N ALA A 301 27.66 7.60 -2.95
CA ALA A 301 28.73 6.82 -2.35
C ALA A 301 30.08 7.14 -3.02
N SER A 302 31.13 7.29 -2.23
CA SER A 302 32.50 7.26 -2.71
C SER A 302 32.85 5.88 -3.31
N ALA A 303 33.91 5.84 -4.13
CA ALA A 303 34.44 4.58 -4.66
C ALA A 303 34.82 3.60 -3.51
N MET A 304 35.33 4.12 -2.40
CA MET A 304 35.68 3.33 -1.22
C MET A 304 34.45 2.70 -0.56
N GLU A 305 33.39 3.47 -0.30
CA GLU A 305 32.16 2.93 0.32
C GLU A 305 31.48 1.89 -0.60
N SER A 306 31.50 2.14 -1.92
CA SER A 306 31.00 1.18 -2.91
C SER A 306 31.81 -0.12 -2.91
N MET A 307 33.14 -0.02 -2.88
CA MET A 307 34.04 -1.17 -2.80
C MET A 307 33.85 -1.93 -1.48
N LEU A 308 33.74 -1.22 -0.36
CA LEU A 308 33.49 -1.82 0.95
C LEU A 308 32.17 -2.59 0.99
N LEU A 309 31.08 -2.03 0.45
CA LEU A 309 29.79 -2.73 0.38
C LEU A 309 29.91 -4.04 -0.41
N ILE A 310 30.54 -4.00 -1.59
CA ILE A 310 30.74 -5.18 -2.44
C ILE A 310 31.59 -6.22 -1.72
N MET A 311 32.70 -5.80 -1.10
CA MET A 311 33.60 -6.68 -0.35
C MET A 311 32.92 -7.32 0.86
N ILE A 312 32.12 -6.56 1.60
CA ILE A 312 31.35 -7.08 2.74
C ILE A 312 30.32 -8.11 2.27
N CYS A 313 29.57 -7.82 1.20
CA CYS A 313 28.59 -8.77 0.65
C CYS A 313 29.27 -10.05 0.11
N ALA A 314 30.41 -9.93 -0.56
CA ALA A 314 31.19 -11.06 -1.05
C ALA A 314 31.76 -11.91 0.10
N ALA A 315 32.36 -11.26 1.12
CA ALA A 315 32.89 -11.92 2.30
C ALA A 315 31.77 -12.60 3.12
N ALA A 316 30.61 -11.96 3.25
CA ALA A 316 29.46 -12.55 3.90
C ALA A 316 28.96 -13.80 3.15
N THR A 317 28.89 -13.74 1.81
CA THR A 317 28.52 -14.87 0.96
C THR A 317 29.49 -16.05 1.14
N ALA A 318 30.81 -15.78 1.14
CA ALA A 318 31.82 -16.79 1.43
C ALA A 318 31.66 -17.37 2.85
N GLY A 319 31.35 -16.53 3.84
CA GLY A 319 31.06 -16.95 5.21
C GLY A 319 29.85 -17.87 5.32
N PHE A 320 28.76 -17.61 4.58
CA PHE A 320 27.61 -18.52 4.52
C PHE A 320 27.99 -19.91 3.97
N LEU A 321 28.83 -19.96 2.94
CA LEU A 321 29.34 -21.22 2.39
C LEU A 321 30.22 -21.96 3.41
N GLY A 322 31.11 -21.24 4.11
CA GLY A 322 31.92 -21.78 5.20
C GLY A 322 31.07 -22.33 6.35
N LEU A 323 30.06 -21.58 6.80
CA LEU A 323 29.10 -22.02 7.82
C LEU A 323 28.31 -23.24 7.37
N ARG A 324 27.87 -23.30 6.10
CA ARG A 324 27.19 -24.48 5.55
C ARG A 324 28.09 -25.71 5.59
N TRP A 325 29.37 -25.56 5.25
CA TRP A 325 30.35 -26.64 5.32
C TRP A 325 30.59 -27.10 6.76
N LEU A 326 30.75 -26.17 7.71
CA LEU A 326 30.92 -26.47 9.14
C LEU A 326 29.72 -27.21 9.71
N LEU A 327 28.50 -26.72 9.44
CA LEU A 327 27.25 -27.33 9.89
C LEU A 327 27.04 -28.73 9.29
N ALA A 328 27.48 -28.95 8.05
CA ALA A 328 27.41 -30.27 7.41
C ALA A 328 28.41 -31.28 8.02
N LYS A 329 29.53 -30.81 8.57
CA LYS A 329 30.58 -31.65 9.19
C LYS A 329 30.44 -31.83 10.70
N ASP A 330 29.53 -31.11 11.37
CA ASP A 330 29.35 -31.19 12.83
C ASP A 330 28.71 -32.51 13.27
N SER A 331 29.54 -33.53 13.49
CA SER A 331 29.13 -34.84 14.01
C SER A 331 28.95 -34.85 15.54
N SER A 332 29.62 -33.95 16.27
CA SER A 332 29.63 -33.90 17.73
C SER A 332 28.46 -33.12 18.35
N LYS A 333 27.64 -32.46 17.51
CA LYS A 333 26.54 -31.55 17.90
C LYS A 333 27.03 -30.35 18.73
N LEU A 334 28.31 -30.01 18.65
CA LEU A 334 28.88 -28.88 19.37
C LEU A 334 28.24 -27.57 18.90
N LEU A 335 28.05 -27.40 17.58
CA LEU A 335 27.43 -26.19 17.04
C LEU A 335 25.97 -26.07 17.49
N SER A 336 25.26 -27.19 17.64
CA SER A 336 23.90 -27.17 18.18
C SER A 336 23.83 -26.61 19.61
N ARG A 337 24.81 -26.93 20.46
CA ARG A 337 24.93 -26.39 21.83
C ARG A 337 25.32 -24.91 21.84
N LEU A 338 26.18 -24.50 20.91
CA LEU A 338 26.67 -23.12 20.79
C LEU A 338 25.74 -22.20 19.99
N ALA A 339 24.67 -22.71 19.38
CA ALA A 339 23.87 -21.96 18.41
C ALA A 339 23.33 -20.63 18.95
N TRP A 340 22.85 -20.62 20.19
CA TRP A 340 22.40 -19.39 20.87
C TRP A 340 23.55 -18.43 21.15
N GLY A 341 24.70 -18.94 21.60
CA GLY A 341 25.91 -18.13 21.79
C GLY A 341 26.40 -17.52 20.49
N GLY A 342 26.38 -18.28 19.39
CA GLY A 342 26.72 -17.80 18.05
C GLY A 342 25.78 -16.70 17.55
N TRP A 343 24.47 -16.86 17.78
CA TRP A 343 23.50 -15.82 17.44
C TRP A 343 23.67 -14.56 18.31
N LEU A 344 23.88 -14.72 19.62
CA LEU A 344 24.12 -13.60 20.54
C LEU A 344 25.39 -12.83 20.20
N ALA A 345 26.46 -13.53 19.83
CA ALA A 345 27.67 -12.91 19.30
C ALA A 345 27.38 -12.14 18.00
N GLY A 346 26.52 -12.71 17.14
CA GLY A 346 26.00 -12.05 15.94
C GLY A 346 25.31 -10.72 16.22
N LEU A 347 24.35 -10.75 17.16
CA LEU A 347 23.61 -9.57 17.61
C LEU A 347 24.52 -8.53 18.25
N ALA A 348 25.41 -8.94 19.16
CA ALA A 348 26.37 -8.06 19.81
C ALA A 348 27.32 -7.40 18.78
N GLY A 349 27.79 -8.16 17.80
CA GLY A 349 28.61 -7.65 16.71
C GLY A 349 27.87 -6.60 15.86
N MET A 350 26.60 -6.84 15.53
CA MET A 350 25.78 -5.83 14.85
C MET A 350 25.64 -4.55 15.70
N VAL A 351 25.26 -4.67 16.96
CA VAL A 351 25.08 -3.52 17.87
C VAL A 351 26.37 -2.71 18.02
N ALA A 352 27.52 -3.38 18.13
CA ALA A 352 28.82 -2.72 18.22
C ALA A 352 29.23 -1.97 16.94
N LEU A 353 28.70 -2.37 15.78
CA LEU A 353 28.98 -1.74 14.49
C LEU A 353 28.02 -0.59 14.17
N LEU A 354 26.83 -0.55 14.78
CA LEU A 354 25.86 0.52 14.55
C LEU A 354 26.25 1.81 15.30
N PRO A 355 26.08 3.00 14.67
CA PRO A 355 26.30 4.28 15.34
C PRO A 355 25.39 4.47 16.56
N SER A 356 25.90 5.12 17.61
CA SER A 356 25.15 5.39 18.86
C SER A 356 23.88 6.21 18.63
N VAL A 357 23.83 7.05 17.58
CA VAL A 357 22.66 7.86 17.23
C VAL A 357 21.42 7.00 16.92
N LEU A 358 21.61 5.80 16.36
CA LEU A 358 20.50 4.84 16.17
C LEU A 358 19.92 4.32 17.50
N GLN A 359 20.71 4.32 18.58
CA GLN A 359 20.23 3.89 19.90
C GLN A 359 19.18 4.87 20.44
N GLY A 360 19.33 6.17 20.15
CA GLY A 360 18.32 7.20 20.46
C GLY A 360 16.98 6.94 19.75
N ARG A 361 17.01 6.31 18.58
CA ARG A 361 15.81 5.90 17.86
C ARG A 361 15.10 4.68 18.47
N LEU A 362 15.87 3.80 19.12
CA LEU A 362 15.32 2.67 19.88
C LEU A 362 14.72 3.11 21.22
N SER A 363 15.29 4.14 21.87
CA SER A 363 14.86 4.63 23.19
C SER A 363 13.90 5.84 23.16
N GLY A 364 13.75 6.53 22.02
CA GLY A 364 13.01 7.79 21.91
C GLY A 364 11.47 7.68 22.01
N ARG A 365 10.83 8.75 22.50
CA ARG A 365 9.37 8.88 22.72
C ARG A 365 8.53 8.45 21.49
N PHE A 366 7.52 7.61 21.70
CA PHE A 366 6.61 7.04 20.69
C PHE A 366 5.57 8.04 20.13
N GLN A 367 5.98 9.25 19.75
CA GLN A 367 5.05 10.31 19.31
C GLN A 367 4.21 9.91 18.08
N THR A 368 4.76 9.09 17.17
CA THR A 368 4.02 8.52 16.03
C THR A 368 2.95 7.51 16.44
N ALA A 369 3.15 6.78 17.55
CA ALA A 369 2.11 5.90 18.09
C ALA A 369 0.96 6.70 18.72
N GLY A 370 1.27 7.85 19.35
CA GLY A 370 0.27 8.78 19.87
C GLY A 370 -0.66 9.33 18.78
N ALA A 371 -0.12 9.73 17.62
CA ALA A 371 -0.93 10.19 16.49
C ALA A 371 -1.84 9.09 15.93
N ARG A 372 -1.33 7.86 15.76
CA ARG A 372 -2.15 6.72 15.30
C ARG A 372 -3.28 6.37 16.26
N SER A 373 -3.07 6.51 17.57
CA SER A 373 -4.15 6.32 18.55
C SER A 373 -5.31 7.28 18.33
N LEU A 374 -5.05 8.53 17.94
CA LEU A 374 -6.10 9.49 17.61
C LEU A 374 -6.84 9.09 16.33
N PHE A 375 -6.11 8.64 15.30
CA PHE A 375 -6.72 8.18 14.06
C PHE A 375 -7.67 7.00 14.31
N TYR A 376 -7.26 6.06 15.16
CA TYR A 376 -8.08 4.89 15.49
C TYR A 376 -9.33 5.27 16.29
N GLN A 377 -9.23 6.26 17.18
CA GLN A 377 -10.39 6.78 17.92
C GLN A 377 -11.40 7.43 16.99
N ASP A 378 -10.93 8.23 16.03
CA ASP A 378 -11.80 8.90 15.07
C ASP A 378 -12.36 7.91 14.03
N ALA A 379 -11.56 6.93 13.60
CA ALA A 379 -12.02 5.83 12.75
C ALA A 379 -13.11 5.00 13.42
N TRP A 380 -13.01 4.78 14.73
CA TRP A 380 -14.07 4.11 15.49
C TRP A 380 -15.39 4.90 15.47
N GLN A 381 -15.35 6.24 15.40
CA GLN A 381 -16.56 7.04 15.25
C GLN A 381 -17.22 6.78 13.90
N LEU A 382 -16.46 6.80 12.80
CA LEU A 382 -16.96 6.49 11.46
C LEU A 382 -17.49 5.05 11.35
N PHE A 383 -16.80 4.07 11.93
CA PHE A 383 -17.22 2.67 11.90
C PHE A 383 -18.62 2.49 12.51
N LYS A 384 -18.92 3.19 13.61
CA LYS A 384 -20.24 3.11 14.27
C LYS A 384 -21.40 3.61 13.39
N GLU A 385 -21.12 4.45 12.39
CA GLU A 385 -22.15 4.96 11.49
C GLU A 385 -22.56 3.95 10.41
N ALA A 386 -21.71 2.98 10.08
CA ALA A 386 -21.99 1.95 9.08
C ALA A 386 -21.29 0.60 9.40
N PRO A 387 -21.58 -0.03 10.55
CA PRO A 387 -20.78 -1.14 11.07
C PRO A 387 -20.90 -2.44 10.26
N PHE A 388 -22.00 -2.63 9.52
CA PHE A 388 -22.25 -3.88 8.81
C PHE A 388 -21.65 -3.91 7.41
N LEU A 389 -21.93 -2.87 6.62
CA LEU A 389 -21.63 -2.81 5.18
C LEU A 389 -20.62 -1.72 4.81
N GLY A 390 -20.15 -0.93 5.78
CA GLY A 390 -19.19 0.15 5.58
C GLY A 390 -19.71 1.30 4.72
N ARG A 391 -18.80 2.17 4.30
CA ARG A 391 -19.07 3.36 3.47
C ARG A 391 -18.47 3.27 2.07
N GLY A 392 -18.08 2.08 1.61
CA GLY A 392 -17.41 1.90 0.32
C GLY A 392 -15.94 2.33 0.34
N GLY A 393 -15.26 2.19 -0.80
CA GLY A 393 -13.83 2.48 -0.91
C GLY A 393 -13.48 3.94 -0.59
N ASP A 394 -12.29 4.14 -0.03
CA ASP A 394 -11.77 5.44 0.43
C ASP A 394 -12.58 6.09 1.55
N ALA A 395 -13.33 5.31 2.34
CA ALA A 395 -14.17 5.85 3.39
C ALA A 395 -13.41 6.78 4.34
N TRP A 396 -12.21 6.38 4.77
CA TRP A 396 -11.35 7.21 5.61
C TRP A 396 -10.93 8.49 4.89
N ARG A 397 -10.32 8.37 3.70
CA ARG A 397 -9.81 9.50 2.90
C ARG A 397 -10.87 10.57 2.64
N MET A 398 -12.13 10.17 2.47
CA MET A 398 -13.24 11.08 2.21
C MET A 398 -13.89 11.68 3.46
N LEU A 399 -13.87 10.96 4.59
CA LEU A 399 -14.69 11.32 5.75
C LEU A 399 -13.88 11.73 6.98
N PHE A 400 -12.58 11.47 7.04
CA PHE A 400 -11.80 11.67 8.27
C PHE A 400 -11.87 13.12 8.78
N THR A 401 -11.83 14.12 7.89
CA THR A 401 -11.93 15.55 8.23
C THR A 401 -13.21 15.93 8.96
N GLN A 402 -14.26 15.10 8.84
CA GLN A 402 -15.55 15.30 9.51
C GLN A 402 -15.53 14.83 10.96
N VAL A 403 -14.66 13.86 11.29
CA VAL A 403 -14.58 13.22 12.62
C VAL A 403 -13.32 13.55 13.41
N GLN A 404 -12.32 14.19 12.79
CA GLN A 404 -11.02 14.47 13.43
C GLN A 404 -11.21 15.09 14.81
N SER A 405 -10.69 14.47 15.86
CA SER A 405 -10.80 15.02 17.22
C SER A 405 -9.80 16.16 17.48
N ALA A 406 -8.72 16.26 16.71
CA ALA A 406 -7.70 17.31 16.75
C ALA A 406 -7.19 17.65 15.33
N PRO A 407 -6.58 18.83 15.11
CA PRO A 407 -5.99 19.16 13.83
C PRO A 407 -4.76 18.28 13.55
N TYR A 408 -4.95 17.25 12.73
CA TYR A 408 -3.88 16.43 12.16
C TYR A 408 -4.00 16.33 10.64
N VAL A 409 -2.91 15.90 9.99
CA VAL A 409 -2.91 15.42 8.60
C VAL A 409 -2.81 13.90 8.64
N GLY A 410 -3.68 13.21 7.89
CA GLY A 410 -3.74 11.75 7.91
C GLY A 410 -4.77 11.23 6.93
N ASN A 411 -4.49 11.33 5.62
CA ASN A 411 -5.34 10.75 4.58
C ASN A 411 -5.37 9.21 4.62
N GLU A 412 -4.51 8.60 5.44
CA GLU A 412 -4.43 7.16 5.68
C GLU A 412 -4.69 6.88 7.16
N VAL A 413 -5.49 5.85 7.44
CA VAL A 413 -5.78 5.45 8.83
C VAL A 413 -4.60 4.70 9.47
N HIS A 414 -3.60 4.30 8.68
CA HIS A 414 -2.43 3.51 9.09
C HIS A 414 -2.80 2.14 9.69
N SER A 415 -3.84 1.48 9.17
CA SER A 415 -4.14 0.08 9.46
C SER A 415 -5.06 -0.48 8.38
N GLY A 416 -4.54 -1.39 7.55
CA GLY A 416 -5.32 -1.98 6.46
C GLY A 416 -6.58 -2.73 6.93
N TYR A 417 -6.57 -3.25 8.17
CA TYR A 417 -7.74 -3.90 8.76
C TYR A 417 -8.84 -2.91 9.14
N ILE A 418 -8.45 -1.73 9.66
CA ILE A 418 -9.40 -0.66 9.97
C ILE A 418 -9.96 -0.09 8.67
N GLU A 419 -9.12 0.08 7.64
CA GLU A 419 -9.55 0.52 6.32
C GLU A 419 -10.62 -0.42 5.72
N ILE A 420 -10.37 -1.73 5.70
CA ILE A 420 -11.39 -2.72 5.26
C ILE A 420 -12.67 -2.65 6.11
N ALA A 421 -12.55 -2.43 7.41
CA ALA A 421 -13.72 -2.30 8.29
C ALA A 421 -14.53 -1.03 8.03
N LEU A 422 -13.88 0.09 7.68
CA LEU A 422 -14.56 1.32 7.29
C LEU A 422 -15.22 1.18 5.92
N ASP A 423 -14.54 0.52 4.99
CA ASP A 423 -15.00 0.38 3.62
C ASP A 423 -16.17 -0.61 3.48
N LEU A 424 -16.05 -1.79 4.09
CA LEU A 424 -16.98 -2.91 3.91
C LEU A 424 -17.66 -3.40 5.19
N GLY A 425 -17.41 -2.75 6.33
CA GLY A 425 -17.96 -3.14 7.62
C GLY A 425 -17.45 -4.50 8.11
N ILE A 426 -18.12 -5.04 9.12
CA ILE A 426 -17.78 -6.35 9.69
C ILE A 426 -17.97 -7.48 8.68
N VAL A 427 -18.91 -7.35 7.74
CA VAL A 427 -19.14 -8.37 6.70
C VAL A 427 -17.91 -8.52 5.81
N GLY A 428 -17.39 -7.41 5.29
CA GLY A 428 -16.16 -7.44 4.48
C GLY A 428 -14.95 -7.91 5.28
N LEU A 429 -14.80 -7.43 6.51
CA LEU A 429 -13.70 -7.86 7.38
C LEU A 429 -13.72 -9.38 7.64
N LEU A 430 -14.90 -9.97 7.86
CA LEU A 430 -15.05 -11.42 8.07
C LEU A 430 -14.75 -12.21 6.80
N VAL A 431 -15.24 -11.76 5.63
CA VAL A 431 -14.95 -12.41 4.34
C VAL A 431 -13.44 -12.35 4.04
N PHE A 432 -12.83 -11.18 4.23
CA PHE A 432 -11.40 -10.97 4.08
C PHE A 432 -10.61 -11.88 5.03
N ALA A 433 -10.96 -11.92 6.31
CA ALA A 433 -10.31 -12.77 7.31
C ALA A 433 -10.46 -14.26 6.99
N LEU A 434 -11.63 -14.70 6.51
CA LEU A 434 -11.86 -16.09 6.13
C LEU A 434 -11.05 -16.50 4.89
N ALA A 435 -11.00 -15.63 3.87
CA ALA A 435 -10.19 -15.84 2.68
C ALA A 435 -8.70 -15.92 3.04
N GLY A 436 -8.21 -14.96 3.83
CA GLY A 436 -6.84 -14.93 4.35
C GLY A 436 -6.52 -16.18 5.18
N TYR A 437 -7.38 -16.54 6.13
CA TYR A 437 -7.23 -17.76 6.93
C TYR A 437 -7.14 -19.01 6.06
N ALA A 438 -7.99 -19.15 5.05
CA ALA A 438 -7.99 -20.33 4.18
C ALA A 438 -6.69 -20.43 3.35
N LEU A 439 -6.17 -19.30 2.86
CA LEU A 439 -4.88 -19.20 2.16
C LEU A 439 -3.70 -19.56 3.08
N LEU A 440 -3.64 -18.95 4.27
CA LEU A 440 -2.58 -19.22 5.25
C LEU A 440 -2.66 -20.63 5.83
N ARG A 441 -3.86 -21.20 5.96
CA ARG A 441 -4.05 -22.60 6.37
C ARG A 441 -3.48 -23.57 5.34
N ALA A 442 -3.52 -23.25 4.05
CA ALA A 442 -2.89 -24.05 3.01
C ALA A 442 -1.36 -24.07 3.22
N VAL A 443 -0.75 -22.90 3.46
CA VAL A 443 0.67 -22.80 3.82
C VAL A 443 0.98 -23.58 5.09
N TRP A 444 0.22 -23.40 6.17
CA TRP A 444 0.41 -24.13 7.43
C TRP A 444 0.39 -25.67 7.26
N ARG A 445 -0.46 -26.19 6.37
CA ARG A 445 -0.56 -27.63 6.13
C ARG A 445 0.59 -28.18 5.29
N SER A 446 1.10 -27.38 4.35
CA SER A 446 2.18 -27.79 3.44
C SER A 446 3.56 -27.51 4.02
N ASP A 447 3.81 -26.26 4.42
CA ASP A 447 5.06 -25.79 5.01
C ASP A 447 4.84 -24.69 6.07
N ARG A 448 4.83 -25.08 7.36
CA ARG A 448 4.57 -24.17 8.48
C ARG A 448 5.56 -23.01 8.56
N ILE A 449 6.84 -23.20 8.22
CA ILE A 449 7.82 -22.10 8.26
C ILE A 449 7.55 -21.07 7.16
N GLY A 450 6.86 -21.48 6.11
CA GLY A 450 6.47 -20.61 5.00
C GLY A 450 5.52 -19.48 5.41
N LEU A 451 4.97 -19.52 6.62
CA LEU A 451 4.16 -18.42 7.16
C LEU A 451 4.99 -17.21 7.57
N LEU A 452 6.30 -17.33 7.79
CA LEU A 452 7.09 -16.24 8.34
C LEU A 452 7.15 -15.02 7.41
N PRO A 453 7.47 -15.12 6.11
CA PRO A 453 7.50 -13.92 5.24
C PRO A 453 6.12 -13.24 5.13
N PRO A 454 5.01 -13.95 4.86
CA PRO A 454 3.66 -13.37 4.92
C PRO A 454 3.31 -12.73 6.26
N ALA A 455 3.74 -13.30 7.39
CA ALA A 455 3.42 -12.77 8.71
C ALA A 455 4.05 -11.40 8.97
N VAL A 456 5.24 -11.10 8.43
CA VAL A 456 5.84 -9.76 8.53
C VAL A 456 4.93 -8.73 7.87
N LEU A 457 4.47 -9.00 6.65
CA LEU A 457 3.59 -8.10 5.91
C LEU A 457 2.23 -7.92 6.61
N LEU A 458 1.63 -9.01 7.09
CA LEU A 458 0.30 -8.98 7.74
C LEU A 458 0.33 -8.27 9.10
N LEU A 459 1.39 -8.48 9.90
CA LEU A 459 1.51 -7.84 11.21
C LEU A 459 1.91 -6.37 11.12
N HIS A 460 2.78 -6.00 10.16
CA HIS A 460 3.15 -4.60 9.95
C HIS A 460 1.95 -3.76 9.45
N ALA A 461 1.15 -4.33 8.55
CA ALA A 461 -0.08 -3.70 8.04
C ALA A 461 -1.17 -3.46 9.11
N ALA A 462 -1.00 -3.98 10.34
CA ALA A 462 -1.87 -3.64 11.46
C ALA A 462 -1.62 -2.22 12.01
N VAL A 463 -0.42 -1.68 11.78
CA VAL A 463 0.03 -0.38 12.29
C VAL A 463 0.53 0.55 11.18
N ASP A 464 0.36 0.17 9.92
CA ASP A 464 0.61 1.00 8.76
C ASP A 464 -0.33 0.69 7.59
N PHE A 465 -0.32 1.53 6.55
CA PHE A 465 -1.18 1.41 5.36
C PHE A 465 -0.54 0.58 4.23
N ASP A 466 0.26 -0.44 4.57
CA ASP A 466 0.98 -1.23 3.56
C ASP A 466 0.05 -1.90 2.52
N MET A 467 -1.19 -2.21 2.93
CA MET A 467 -2.19 -2.86 2.08
C MET A 467 -2.67 -1.98 0.92
N SER A 468 -2.41 -0.67 0.95
CA SER A 468 -2.74 0.26 -0.15
C SER A 468 -1.79 0.13 -1.34
N PHE A 469 -0.69 -0.63 -1.21
CA PHE A 469 0.25 -0.89 -2.30
C PHE A 469 -0.09 -2.19 -3.05
N GLY A 470 -0.28 -2.15 -4.37
CA GLY A 470 -0.50 -3.38 -5.15
C GLY A 470 0.65 -4.39 -5.05
N TYR A 471 1.89 -3.93 -4.93
CA TYR A 471 3.06 -4.81 -4.74
C TYR A 471 2.95 -5.68 -3.48
N TYR A 472 2.33 -5.16 -2.40
CA TYR A 472 2.08 -5.90 -1.16
C TYR A 472 1.31 -7.20 -1.43
N TRP A 473 0.20 -7.09 -2.15
CA TRP A 473 -0.69 -8.22 -2.43
C TRP A 473 -0.07 -9.22 -3.38
N LEU A 474 0.59 -8.76 -4.45
CA LEU A 474 1.26 -9.64 -5.40
C LEU A 474 2.38 -10.46 -4.73
N LEU A 475 3.18 -9.82 -3.87
CA LEU A 475 4.24 -10.50 -3.13
C LEU A 475 3.68 -11.50 -2.11
N LEU A 476 2.67 -11.08 -1.33
CA LEU A 476 1.98 -11.94 -0.35
C LEU A 476 1.41 -13.20 -1.01
N LEU A 477 0.67 -13.03 -2.11
CA LEU A 477 0.08 -14.14 -2.88
C LEU A 477 1.15 -15.03 -3.51
N GLY A 478 2.24 -14.44 -4.01
CA GLY A 478 3.40 -15.17 -4.52
C GLY A 478 3.99 -16.13 -3.49
N TRP A 479 4.24 -15.65 -2.26
CA TRP A 479 4.73 -16.51 -1.17
C TRP A 479 3.71 -17.54 -0.72
N VAL A 480 2.44 -17.16 -0.59
CA VAL A 480 1.36 -18.08 -0.23
C VAL A 480 1.30 -19.25 -1.22
N VAL A 481 1.35 -18.99 -2.53
CA VAL A 481 1.35 -20.04 -3.56
C VAL A 481 2.65 -20.86 -3.49
N TYR A 482 3.81 -20.21 -3.36
CA TYR A 482 5.09 -20.90 -3.26
C TYR A 482 5.12 -21.91 -2.09
N PHE A 483 4.75 -21.48 -0.88
CA PHE A 483 4.83 -22.34 0.30
C PHE A 483 3.68 -23.34 0.41
N SER A 484 2.49 -23.02 -0.10
CA SER A 484 1.40 -24.00 -0.16
C SER A 484 1.64 -25.13 -1.18
N SER A 485 2.48 -24.90 -2.20
CA SER A 485 2.82 -25.91 -3.21
C SER A 485 3.76 -27.03 -2.73
N ALA A 486 4.35 -26.87 -1.54
CA ALA A 486 5.27 -27.85 -0.95
C ALA A 486 4.59 -29.20 -0.66
N GLU A 487 5.32 -30.32 -0.81
CA GLU A 487 4.81 -31.62 -0.38
C GLU A 487 4.67 -31.70 1.14
N PRO A 488 3.50 -32.14 1.67
CA PRO A 488 3.30 -32.26 3.10
C PRO A 488 4.24 -33.33 3.67
N ALA A 489 4.92 -32.98 4.77
CA ALA A 489 5.94 -33.82 5.41
C ALA A 489 5.48 -35.25 5.80
N ARG A 490 4.18 -35.53 5.82
CA ARG A 490 3.57 -36.81 6.23
C ARG A 490 3.70 -37.95 5.20
N VAL A 491 4.06 -37.68 3.95
CA VAL A 491 4.22 -38.74 2.93
C VAL A 491 5.56 -39.47 3.07
N ASN A 492 6.60 -38.80 3.57
CA ASN A 492 7.93 -39.40 3.74
C ASN A 492 7.99 -40.49 4.83
N GLU A 493 7.16 -40.42 5.87
CA GLU A 493 7.08 -41.49 6.89
C GLU A 493 6.46 -42.79 6.33
N ARG A 494 5.59 -42.69 5.31
CA ARG A 494 5.04 -43.85 4.60
C ARG A 494 5.98 -44.42 3.54
N GLY A 495 6.89 -43.62 3.00
CA GLY A 495 7.95 -44.08 2.09
C GLY A 495 8.96 -45.00 2.78
N VAL A 496 9.25 -44.75 4.06
CA VAL A 496 10.10 -45.62 4.88
C VAL A 496 9.35 -46.89 5.31
N ALA A 497 8.05 -46.79 5.62
CA ALA A 497 7.21 -47.96 5.91
C ALA A 497 6.93 -48.83 4.67
N ALA A 498 6.96 -48.28 3.45
CA ALA A 498 6.79 -49.05 2.21
C ALA A 498 8.05 -49.86 1.82
N ALA A 499 9.22 -49.50 2.35
CA ALA A 499 10.46 -50.27 2.20
C ALA A 499 10.55 -51.46 3.18
N ALA A 500 9.73 -51.46 4.24
CA ALA A 500 9.53 -52.60 5.14
C ALA A 500 8.25 -53.34 4.71
N GLY A 501 8.41 -54.42 3.93
CA GLY A 501 7.34 -55.14 3.25
C GLY A 501 6.05 -55.32 4.03
N ALA A 502 5.05 -54.50 3.71
CA ALA A 502 3.64 -54.79 3.94
C ALA A 502 2.83 -54.06 2.87
N ALA A 503 2.35 -54.81 1.88
CA ALA A 503 1.44 -54.31 0.87
C ALA A 503 0.11 -53.92 1.52
N ALA A 504 0.00 -52.69 2.00
CA ALA A 504 -1.28 -52.14 2.46
C ALA A 504 -2.20 -51.89 1.25
N PRO A 505 -3.47 -52.31 1.29
CA PRO A 505 -4.36 -52.17 0.16
C PRO A 505 -4.58 -50.69 -0.15
N ARG A 506 -4.31 -50.31 -1.41
CA ARG A 506 -4.74 -49.01 -1.99
C ARG A 506 -6.26 -48.93 -1.88
N ARG A 507 -6.77 -48.35 -0.78
CA ARG A 507 -8.18 -47.94 -0.68
C ARG A 507 -8.43 -46.91 -1.78
N ARG A 508 -8.92 -47.38 -2.93
CA ARG A 508 -9.59 -46.57 -3.94
C ARG A 508 -10.77 -45.90 -3.24
N ARG A 509 -10.57 -44.68 -2.73
CA ARG A 509 -11.68 -43.80 -2.35
C ARG A 509 -12.47 -43.56 -3.64
N ARG A 510 -13.53 -44.33 -3.83
CA ARG A 510 -14.56 -44.08 -4.84
C ARG A 510 -15.04 -42.66 -4.57
N ALA A 511 -14.60 -41.71 -5.39
CA ALA A 511 -15.03 -40.34 -5.30
C ALA A 511 -16.55 -40.34 -5.57
N GLN A 512 -17.34 -40.20 -4.52
CA GLN A 512 -18.75 -39.85 -4.68
C GLN A 512 -18.77 -38.53 -5.44
N ALA A 513 -19.27 -38.56 -6.68
CA ALA A 513 -19.45 -37.35 -7.47
C ALA A 513 -20.35 -36.40 -6.66
N PRO A 514 -19.92 -35.16 -6.39
CA PRO A 514 -20.72 -34.25 -5.59
C PRO A 514 -22.03 -33.96 -6.32
N ARG A 515 -23.15 -34.02 -5.59
CA ARG A 515 -24.54 -33.77 -6.03
C ARG A 515 -24.80 -32.37 -6.63
N HIS A 516 -23.76 -31.55 -6.78
CA HIS A 516 -23.82 -30.18 -7.32
C HIS A 516 -22.79 -29.95 -8.44
N GLY A 517 -22.80 -30.80 -9.48
CA GLY A 517 -21.86 -30.72 -10.60
C GLY A 517 -21.91 -29.41 -11.41
N TRP A 518 -23.03 -28.69 -11.37
CA TRP A 518 -23.25 -27.43 -12.12
C TRP A 518 -22.78 -26.16 -11.38
N LEU A 519 -22.67 -26.18 -10.05
CA LEU A 519 -22.30 -24.98 -9.27
C LEU A 519 -20.88 -24.51 -9.59
N ARG A 520 -19.94 -25.44 -9.78
CA ARG A 520 -18.55 -25.11 -10.11
C ARG A 520 -18.38 -24.42 -11.46
N PRO A 521 -18.89 -24.97 -12.58
CA PRO A 521 -18.80 -24.26 -13.86
C PRO A 521 -19.56 -22.93 -13.84
N ALA A 522 -20.69 -22.83 -13.12
CA ALA A 522 -21.40 -21.56 -12.93
C ALA A 522 -20.54 -20.52 -12.19
N MET A 523 -19.87 -20.90 -11.09
CA MET A 523 -18.95 -20.03 -10.35
C MET A 523 -17.76 -19.58 -11.21
N LEU A 524 -17.20 -20.48 -12.02
CA LEU A 524 -16.10 -20.15 -12.94
C LEU A 524 -16.55 -19.18 -14.04
N ALA A 525 -17.74 -19.39 -14.59
CA ALA A 525 -18.32 -18.50 -15.59
C ALA A 525 -18.61 -17.11 -14.98
N ALA A 526 -19.17 -17.06 -13.77
CA ALA A 526 -19.39 -15.81 -13.05
C ALA A 526 -18.08 -15.07 -12.74
N ALA A 527 -17.04 -15.80 -12.29
CA ALA A 527 -15.72 -15.24 -12.06
C ALA A 527 -15.10 -14.68 -13.36
N ALA A 528 -15.20 -15.42 -14.47
CA ALA A 528 -14.69 -14.96 -15.76
C ALA A 528 -15.45 -13.73 -16.28
N ALA A 529 -16.78 -13.70 -16.14
CA ALA A 529 -17.60 -12.56 -16.52
C ALA A 529 -17.29 -11.32 -15.66
N GLY A 530 -17.16 -11.50 -14.33
CA GLY A 530 -16.79 -10.42 -13.41
C GLY A 530 -15.40 -9.84 -13.72
N LEU A 531 -14.42 -10.70 -14.00
CA LEU A 531 -13.08 -10.26 -14.42
C LEU A 531 -13.10 -9.55 -15.78
N ALA A 532 -13.89 -10.03 -16.74
CA ALA A 532 -14.02 -9.35 -18.04
C ALA A 532 -14.66 -7.95 -17.87
N ALA A 533 -15.70 -7.83 -17.03
CA ALA A 533 -16.31 -6.55 -16.71
C ALA A 533 -15.32 -5.60 -16.02
N ALA A 534 -14.54 -6.10 -15.06
CA ALA A 534 -13.47 -5.34 -14.41
C ALA A 534 -12.40 -4.86 -15.41
N ALA A 535 -11.98 -5.71 -16.35
CA ALA A 535 -11.02 -5.30 -17.38
C ALA A 535 -11.56 -4.20 -18.29
N VAL A 536 -12.83 -4.31 -18.73
CA VAL A 536 -13.48 -3.27 -19.55
C VAL A 536 -13.57 -1.96 -18.78
N LEU A 537 -13.92 -2.01 -17.49
CA LEU A 537 -13.97 -0.83 -16.63
C LEU A 537 -12.58 -0.21 -16.47
N GLY A 538 -11.55 -1.01 -16.19
CA GLY A 538 -10.16 -0.53 -16.11
C GLY A 538 -9.69 0.16 -17.40
N VAL A 539 -10.06 -0.36 -18.59
CA VAL A 539 -9.77 0.31 -19.87
C VAL A 539 -10.47 1.67 -19.98
N ARG A 540 -11.72 1.78 -19.52
CA ARG A 540 -12.44 3.06 -19.51
C ARG A 540 -11.78 4.09 -18.58
N LEU A 541 -11.35 3.67 -17.40
CA LEU A 541 -10.68 4.56 -16.45
C LEU A 541 -9.28 4.98 -16.95
N ASP A 542 -8.52 4.06 -17.55
CA ASP A 542 -7.24 4.35 -18.22
C ASP A 542 -7.42 5.39 -19.34
N ARG A 543 -8.47 5.26 -20.17
CA ARG A 543 -8.81 6.27 -21.18
C ARG A 543 -9.12 7.65 -20.57
N ALA A 544 -9.83 7.69 -19.43
CA ALA A 544 -10.10 8.95 -18.75
C ALA A 544 -8.80 9.65 -18.29
N VAL A 545 -7.82 8.89 -17.80
CA VAL A 545 -6.48 9.42 -17.47
C VAL A 545 -5.81 9.98 -18.71
N GLN A 546 -5.80 9.24 -19.83
CA GLN A 546 -5.20 9.69 -21.09
C GLN A 546 -5.83 10.98 -21.62
N TYR A 547 -7.15 11.12 -21.55
CA TYR A 547 -7.84 12.35 -21.94
C TYR A 547 -7.51 13.52 -21.01
N ARG A 548 -7.39 13.28 -19.70
CA ARG A 548 -6.98 14.30 -18.74
C ARG A 548 -5.53 14.75 -18.95
N ASP A 549 -4.61 13.82 -19.24
CA ASP A 549 -3.22 14.13 -19.57
C ASP A 549 -3.12 14.93 -20.88
N ALA A 550 -3.93 14.58 -21.89
CA ALA A 550 -4.06 15.36 -23.12
C ALA A 550 -4.62 16.76 -22.84
N ALA A 551 -5.55 16.91 -21.90
CA ALA A 551 -6.05 18.21 -21.48
C ALA A 551 -4.97 19.05 -20.78
N ALA A 552 -4.10 18.43 -19.99
CA ALA A 552 -2.98 19.13 -19.34
C ALA A 552 -1.95 19.68 -20.36
N ALA A 553 -1.89 19.09 -21.55
CA ALA A 553 -1.05 19.55 -22.67
C ALA A 553 -1.76 20.54 -23.61
N ALA A 554 -3.05 20.84 -23.39
CA ALA A 554 -3.87 21.69 -24.24
C ALA A 554 -4.31 22.97 -23.52
N SER A 555 -4.88 23.92 -24.28
CA SER A 555 -5.40 25.19 -23.75
C SER A 555 -6.78 25.52 -24.32
N GLY A 556 -7.56 26.31 -23.59
CA GLY A 556 -8.84 26.88 -24.06
C GLY A 556 -9.87 25.80 -24.42
N THR A 557 -10.45 25.89 -25.62
CA THR A 557 -11.51 24.99 -26.08
C THR A 557 -11.06 23.54 -26.22
N ALA A 558 -9.82 23.31 -26.64
CA ALA A 558 -9.23 21.97 -26.76
C ALA A 558 -9.06 21.31 -25.39
N GLN A 559 -8.61 22.09 -24.39
CA GLN A 559 -8.51 21.64 -23.00
C GLN A 559 -9.89 21.25 -22.43
N ALA A 560 -10.89 22.11 -22.62
CA ALA A 560 -12.26 21.83 -22.17
C ALA A 560 -12.86 20.59 -22.86
N ALA A 561 -12.63 20.41 -24.16
CA ALA A 561 -13.10 19.23 -24.90
C ALA A 561 -12.43 17.94 -24.40
N ALA A 562 -11.13 17.96 -24.14
CA ALA A 562 -10.40 16.82 -23.59
C ALA A 562 -10.87 16.47 -22.17
N LEU A 563 -11.12 17.47 -21.30
CA LEU A 563 -11.70 17.22 -19.97
C LEU A 563 -13.13 16.69 -20.03
N ARG A 564 -13.95 17.12 -21.00
CA ARG A 564 -15.28 16.51 -21.24
C ARG A 564 -15.17 15.04 -21.64
N ALA A 565 -14.29 14.70 -22.57
CA ALA A 565 -14.04 13.30 -22.96
C ALA A 565 -13.49 12.46 -21.79
N ALA A 566 -12.66 13.06 -20.94
CA ALA A 566 -12.17 12.43 -19.72
C ALA A 566 -13.33 12.14 -18.73
N LEU A 567 -14.23 13.11 -18.56
CA LEU A 567 -15.40 12.97 -17.68
C LEU A 567 -16.43 11.98 -18.22
N GLU A 568 -16.64 11.90 -19.54
CA GLU A 568 -17.50 10.87 -20.15
C GLU A 568 -16.94 9.46 -19.93
N SER A 569 -15.61 9.32 -20.00
CA SER A 569 -14.93 8.05 -19.78
C SER A 569 -14.97 7.63 -18.30
N ASN A 570 -14.84 8.58 -17.38
CA ASN A 570 -14.94 8.41 -15.92
C ASN A 570 -15.84 9.50 -15.28
N PRO A 571 -17.17 9.30 -15.25
CA PRO A 571 -18.10 10.32 -14.75
C PRO A 571 -18.03 10.55 -13.24
N TYR A 572 -17.39 9.63 -12.53
CA TYR A 572 -17.24 9.59 -11.08
C TYR A 572 -16.10 10.48 -10.57
N TRP A 573 -15.21 10.92 -11.45
CA TRP A 573 -13.98 11.60 -11.05
C TRP A 573 -14.20 13.09 -10.78
N THR A 574 -14.42 13.43 -9.51
CA THR A 574 -14.61 14.81 -9.02
C THR A 574 -13.49 15.76 -9.46
N ARG A 575 -12.24 15.29 -9.53
CA ARG A 575 -11.11 16.14 -9.93
C ARG A 575 -11.25 16.68 -11.36
N ILE A 576 -11.61 15.85 -12.33
CA ILE A 576 -11.85 16.30 -13.71
C ILE A 576 -12.99 17.33 -13.73
N ARG A 577 -14.01 17.10 -12.91
CA ARG A 577 -15.16 18.00 -12.80
C ARG A 577 -14.76 19.40 -12.29
N LEU A 578 -13.90 19.45 -11.29
CA LEU A 578 -13.34 20.71 -10.75
C LEU A 578 -12.39 21.39 -11.74
N GLU A 579 -11.61 20.63 -12.50
CA GLU A 579 -10.72 21.15 -13.54
C GLU A 579 -11.51 21.70 -14.75
N LEU A 580 -12.64 21.08 -15.09
CA LEU A 580 -13.51 21.50 -16.20
C LEU A 580 -14.38 22.71 -15.84
N ALA A 581 -14.82 22.85 -14.59
CA ALA A 581 -15.78 23.88 -14.19
C ALA A 581 -15.33 25.32 -14.56
N PRO A 582 -14.09 25.77 -14.33
CA PRO A 582 -13.64 27.10 -14.75
C PRO A 582 -13.66 27.34 -16.26
N LEU A 583 -13.60 26.27 -17.06
CA LEU A 583 -13.58 26.32 -18.53
C LEU A 583 -14.99 26.15 -19.14
N ALA A 584 -15.96 25.72 -18.32
CA ALA A 584 -17.33 25.50 -18.76
C ALA A 584 -18.11 26.83 -18.83
N PRO A 585 -19.05 26.98 -19.78
CA PRO A 585 -19.98 28.10 -19.80
C PRO A 585 -20.69 28.28 -18.44
N PRO A 586 -20.98 29.53 -18.01
CA PRO A 586 -21.61 29.80 -16.72
C PRO A 586 -22.88 28.98 -16.37
N PRO A 587 -23.83 28.73 -17.29
CA PRO A 587 -24.99 27.89 -16.96
C PRO A 587 -24.64 26.41 -16.75
N GLU A 588 -23.58 25.91 -17.38
CA GLU A 588 -23.12 24.52 -17.24
C GLU A 588 -22.38 24.31 -15.91
N ARG A 589 -21.67 25.33 -15.40
CA ARG A 589 -20.85 25.24 -14.16
C ARG A 589 -21.59 24.65 -12.96
N ALA A 590 -22.76 25.20 -12.64
CA ALA A 590 -23.54 24.77 -11.46
C ALA A 590 -24.03 23.32 -11.62
N VAL A 591 -24.55 22.98 -12.80
CA VAL A 591 -25.05 21.64 -13.12
C VAL A 591 -23.91 20.63 -13.06
N LEU A 592 -22.75 21.00 -13.63
CA LEU A 592 -21.54 20.21 -13.61
C LEU A 592 -21.14 19.92 -12.16
N LEU A 593 -20.89 20.92 -11.33
CA LEU A 593 -20.46 20.73 -9.94
C LEU A 593 -21.49 19.93 -9.11
N ALA A 594 -22.77 20.29 -9.18
CA ALA A 594 -23.84 19.63 -8.43
C ALA A 594 -24.00 18.15 -8.83
N ALA A 595 -23.79 17.80 -10.10
CA ALA A 595 -23.81 16.41 -10.54
C ALA A 595 -22.72 15.56 -9.87
N GLY A 596 -21.60 16.16 -9.46
CA GLY A 596 -20.53 15.46 -8.74
C GLY A 596 -20.95 14.97 -7.36
N LEU A 597 -21.85 15.68 -6.67
CA LEU A 597 -22.36 15.30 -5.35
C LEU A 597 -23.18 14.00 -5.38
N ARG A 598 -23.58 13.51 -6.56
CA ARG A 598 -24.19 12.18 -6.70
C ARG A 598 -23.19 11.04 -6.47
N TYR A 599 -21.91 11.29 -6.72
CA TYR A 599 -20.82 10.32 -6.59
C TYR A 599 -20.02 10.49 -5.31
N GLU A 600 -19.95 11.73 -4.80
CA GLU A 600 -19.30 12.07 -3.54
C GLU A 600 -20.19 13.05 -2.76
N PRO A 601 -21.21 12.57 -2.03
CA PRO A 601 -22.23 13.42 -1.40
C PRO A 601 -21.68 14.40 -0.36
N GLN A 602 -20.53 14.08 0.24
CA GLN A 602 -19.88 14.87 1.28
C GLN A 602 -18.57 15.51 0.80
N SER A 603 -18.41 15.70 -0.52
CA SER A 603 -17.20 16.25 -1.12
C SER A 603 -17.02 17.73 -0.76
N VAL A 604 -16.07 18.00 0.13
CA VAL A 604 -15.68 19.36 0.52
C VAL A 604 -15.27 20.20 -0.70
N PRO A 605 -14.44 19.71 -1.66
CA PRO A 605 -14.09 20.49 -2.84
C PRO A 605 -15.28 20.91 -3.71
N LEU A 606 -16.28 20.03 -3.89
CA LEU A 606 -17.48 20.35 -4.68
C LEU A 606 -18.37 21.37 -3.97
N LEU A 607 -18.62 21.19 -2.67
CA LEU A 607 -19.39 22.13 -1.87
C LEU A 607 -18.70 23.50 -1.82
N TRP A 608 -17.38 23.53 -1.70
CA TRP A 608 -16.62 24.77 -1.75
C TRP A 608 -16.78 25.48 -3.08
N ALA A 609 -16.60 24.76 -4.21
CA ALA A 609 -16.75 25.32 -5.54
C ALA A 609 -18.19 25.81 -5.83
N LEU A 610 -19.21 25.11 -5.33
CA LEU A 610 -20.61 25.54 -5.42
C LEU A 610 -20.87 26.81 -4.60
N GLY A 611 -20.34 26.88 -3.39
CA GLY A 611 -20.44 28.06 -2.54
C GLY A 611 -19.77 29.29 -3.16
N GLN A 612 -18.58 29.13 -3.74
CA GLN A 612 -17.89 30.20 -4.47
C GLN A 612 -18.66 30.64 -5.73
N LEU A 613 -19.22 29.69 -6.48
CA LEU A 613 -20.06 30.02 -7.64
C LEU A 613 -21.35 30.76 -7.24
N ALA A 614 -21.98 30.38 -6.12
CA ALA A 614 -23.14 31.10 -5.59
C ALA A 614 -22.75 32.52 -5.16
N ALA A 615 -21.57 32.66 -4.55
CA ALA A 615 -20.97 33.94 -4.19
C ALA A 615 -20.77 34.86 -5.41
N GLU A 616 -20.14 34.35 -6.48
CA GLU A 616 -19.96 35.05 -7.76
C GLU A 616 -21.30 35.54 -8.35
N ARG A 617 -22.37 34.76 -8.18
CA ARG A 617 -23.71 35.06 -8.69
C ARG A 617 -24.54 35.94 -7.76
N SER A 618 -23.95 36.42 -6.65
CA SER A 618 -24.66 37.19 -5.62
C SER A 618 -25.88 36.46 -5.04
N ASP A 619 -25.82 35.12 -4.98
CA ASP A 619 -26.76 34.28 -4.25
C ASP A 619 -26.23 34.05 -2.83
N VAL A 620 -26.62 34.95 -1.91
CA VAL A 620 -26.18 34.92 -0.51
C VAL A 620 -26.61 33.63 0.19
N ARG A 621 -27.82 33.12 -0.12
CA ARG A 621 -28.36 31.93 0.56
C ARG A 621 -27.63 30.67 0.12
N GLY A 622 -27.42 30.50 -1.18
CA GLY A 622 -26.64 29.38 -1.73
C GLY A 622 -25.20 29.38 -1.21
N ALA A 623 -24.53 30.54 -1.25
CA ALA A 623 -23.17 30.67 -0.73
C ALA A 623 -23.08 30.32 0.76
N ALA A 624 -23.98 30.86 1.58
CA ALA A 624 -24.04 30.56 3.01
C ALA A 624 -24.31 29.08 3.30
N HIS A 625 -25.17 28.43 2.51
CA HIS A 625 -25.49 27.01 2.68
C HIS A 625 -24.28 26.12 2.37
N ASP A 626 -23.70 26.24 1.18
CA ASP A 626 -22.68 25.31 0.70
C ASP A 626 -21.33 25.52 1.41
N LEU A 627 -20.94 26.76 1.68
CA LEU A 627 -19.73 27.06 2.47
C LEU A 627 -19.86 26.55 3.90
N ARG A 628 -21.04 26.69 4.53
CA ARG A 628 -21.27 26.17 5.89
C ARG A 628 -21.13 24.65 5.92
N LEU A 629 -21.66 23.96 4.91
CA LEU A 629 -21.56 22.51 4.83
C LEU A 629 -20.12 22.06 4.57
N ALA A 630 -19.39 22.75 3.70
CA ALA A 630 -17.97 22.49 3.46
C ALA A 630 -17.13 22.66 4.74
N LEU A 631 -17.32 23.75 5.48
CA LEU A 631 -16.62 23.99 6.76
C LEU A 631 -17.01 22.98 7.85
N ARG A 632 -18.24 22.47 7.82
CA ARG A 632 -18.67 21.40 8.73
C ARG A 632 -17.92 20.10 8.44
N TYR A 633 -17.71 19.79 7.17
CA TYR A 633 -17.01 18.56 6.75
C TYR A 633 -15.48 18.67 6.79
N ASP A 634 -14.93 19.88 6.84
CA ASP A 634 -13.49 20.14 6.94
C ASP A 634 -13.19 21.26 7.93
N ARG A 635 -13.50 20.99 9.21
CA ARG A 635 -13.48 22.03 10.25
C ARG A 635 -12.10 22.60 10.55
N PHE A 636 -11.04 21.83 10.30
CA PHE A 636 -9.66 22.21 10.61
C PHE A 636 -8.87 22.71 9.39
N ASP A 637 -9.53 23.03 8.26
CA ASP A 637 -8.88 23.72 7.14
C ASP A 637 -8.79 25.23 7.41
N ARG A 638 -7.59 25.68 7.78
CA ARG A 638 -7.31 27.08 8.13
C ARG A 638 -7.62 28.06 7.00
N ASP A 639 -7.34 27.66 5.77
CA ASP A 639 -7.41 28.53 4.61
C ASP A 639 -8.88 28.67 4.17
N LYS A 640 -9.63 27.57 4.13
CA LYS A 640 -11.09 27.59 3.91
C LYS A 640 -11.82 28.36 5.01
N GLN A 641 -11.47 28.16 6.28
CA GLN A 641 -12.10 28.92 7.38
C GLN A 641 -11.92 30.43 7.20
N THR A 642 -10.72 30.85 6.79
CA THR A 642 -10.42 32.26 6.52
C THR A 642 -11.19 32.79 5.33
N GLU A 643 -11.12 32.06 4.21
CA GLU A 643 -11.71 32.47 2.94
C GLU A 643 -13.24 32.56 3.05
N ALA A 644 -13.91 31.64 3.76
CA ALA A 644 -15.36 31.72 3.96
C ALA A 644 -15.81 33.02 4.65
N VAL A 645 -15.08 33.47 5.68
CA VAL A 645 -15.38 34.72 6.39
C VAL A 645 -15.16 35.92 5.46
N VAL A 646 -14.08 35.90 4.69
CA VAL A 646 -13.74 36.97 3.73
C VAL A 646 -14.80 37.05 2.62
N THR A 647 -15.13 35.93 1.98
CA THR A 647 -16.13 35.84 0.90
C THR A 647 -17.49 36.35 1.37
N MET A 648 -17.98 35.88 2.52
CA MET A 648 -19.29 36.35 3.03
C MET A 648 -19.29 37.83 3.42
N THR A 649 -18.16 38.36 3.90
CA THR A 649 -18.00 39.81 4.17
C THR A 649 -18.05 40.63 2.89
N GLN A 650 -17.35 40.20 1.84
CA GLN A 650 -17.36 40.86 0.53
C GLN A 650 -18.75 40.84 -0.12
N LEU A 651 -19.47 39.71 0.00
CA LEU A 651 -20.88 39.66 -0.42
C LEU A 651 -21.73 40.66 0.35
N ALA A 652 -21.54 40.77 1.66
CA ALA A 652 -22.32 41.69 2.47
C ALA A 652 -22.12 43.16 2.05
N GLU A 653 -20.87 43.55 1.81
CA GLU A 653 -20.51 44.87 1.29
C GLU A 653 -21.10 45.12 -0.11
N GLY A 654 -20.99 44.14 -1.02
CA GLY A 654 -21.56 44.20 -2.36
C GLY A 654 -23.09 44.29 -2.37
N MET A 655 -23.77 43.50 -1.53
CA MET A 655 -25.24 43.52 -1.42
C MET A 655 -25.73 44.85 -0.84
N ARG A 656 -24.99 45.43 0.11
CA ARG A 656 -25.29 46.78 0.60
C ARG A 656 -25.11 47.82 -0.50
N ALA A 657 -24.02 47.77 -1.26
CA ALA A 657 -23.79 48.69 -2.37
C ALA A 657 -24.92 48.61 -3.41
N ALA A 658 -25.47 47.42 -3.63
CA ALA A 658 -26.63 47.17 -4.48
C ALA A 658 -28.00 47.43 -3.80
N GLN A 659 -28.04 48.02 -2.59
CA GLN A 659 -29.26 48.30 -1.81
C GLN A 659 -30.11 47.06 -1.46
N ARG A 660 -29.55 45.85 -1.55
CA ARG A 660 -30.18 44.59 -1.12
C ARG A 660 -29.95 44.36 0.38
N LEU A 661 -30.53 45.22 1.21
CA LEU A 661 -30.20 45.32 2.65
C LEU A 661 -30.44 44.03 3.46
N ALA A 662 -31.52 43.30 3.17
CA ALA A 662 -31.81 42.04 3.86
C ALA A 662 -30.75 40.97 3.57
N GLU A 663 -30.26 40.92 2.33
CA GLU A 663 -29.22 39.99 1.91
C GLU A 663 -27.83 40.41 2.40
N ALA A 664 -27.56 41.72 2.44
CA ALA A 664 -26.37 42.27 3.07
C ALA A 664 -26.29 41.88 4.56
N ARG A 665 -27.42 41.97 5.26
CA ARG A 665 -27.53 41.55 6.66
C ARG A 665 -27.27 40.05 6.83
N LEU A 666 -27.93 39.22 6.02
CA LEU A 666 -27.73 37.75 6.06
C LEU A 666 -26.27 37.35 5.80
N ALA A 667 -25.62 37.99 4.82
CA ALA A 667 -24.24 37.73 4.48
C ALA A 667 -23.29 38.11 5.64
N ALA A 668 -23.50 39.29 6.25
CA ALA A 668 -22.70 39.74 7.38
C ALA A 668 -22.91 38.89 8.65
N GLU A 669 -24.17 38.52 8.97
CA GLU A 669 -24.47 37.59 10.06
C GLU A 669 -23.79 36.23 9.86
N THR A 670 -23.80 35.73 8.62
CA THR A 670 -23.13 34.47 8.27
C THR A 670 -21.61 34.58 8.41
N ALA A 671 -20.99 35.68 7.96
CA ALA A 671 -19.56 35.90 8.10
C ALA A 671 -19.12 35.90 9.58
N VAL A 672 -19.88 36.58 10.44
CA VAL A 672 -19.61 36.60 11.89
C VAL A 672 -19.78 35.20 12.49
N ALA A 673 -20.84 34.47 12.12
CA ALA A 673 -21.05 33.11 12.61
C ALA A 673 -19.92 32.15 12.20
N PHE A 674 -19.39 32.26 10.98
CA PHE A 674 -18.21 31.50 10.54
C PHE A 674 -16.98 31.85 11.36
N PHE A 675 -16.74 33.14 11.61
CA PHE A 675 -15.60 33.56 12.41
C PHE A 675 -15.69 33.08 13.87
N ASP A 676 -16.85 33.19 14.50
CA ASP A 676 -17.05 32.77 15.89
C ASP A 676 -16.83 31.25 16.04
N ALA A 677 -17.30 30.46 15.06
CA ALA A 677 -17.05 29.01 15.00
C ALA A 677 -15.57 28.66 14.77
N TYR A 678 -14.85 29.46 13.99
CA TYR A 678 -13.41 29.33 13.78
C TYR A 678 -12.62 29.68 15.06
N GLU A 679 -12.99 30.77 15.74
CA GLU A 679 -12.35 31.20 16.98
C GLU A 679 -12.55 30.20 18.12
N ALA A 680 -13.73 29.58 18.22
CA ALA A 680 -14.03 28.55 19.23
C ALA A 680 -13.07 27.35 19.17
N GLN A 681 -12.43 27.10 18.02
CA GLN A 681 -11.53 25.97 17.79
C GLN A 681 -10.04 26.28 18.06
N ARG A 682 -9.70 27.53 18.43
CA ARG A 682 -8.32 28.04 18.56
C ARG A 682 -7.41 27.31 19.56
N LEU A 683 -7.99 26.58 20.52
CA LEU A 683 -7.25 25.88 21.58
C LEU A 683 -6.95 24.42 21.25
N SER A 684 -7.32 23.95 20.05
CA SER A 684 -7.11 22.55 19.67
C SER A 684 -5.62 22.27 19.44
N PRO A 685 -4.97 21.40 20.24
CA PRO A 685 -3.54 21.14 20.11
C PRO A 685 -3.25 20.46 18.77
N GLY A 686 -2.32 21.03 18.00
CA GLY A 686 -1.83 20.47 16.74
C GLY A 686 -1.17 19.11 16.91
N VAL A 687 -1.48 18.17 16.02
CA VAL A 687 -0.84 16.85 15.96
C VAL A 687 -0.15 16.70 14.61
N ASN A 688 1.02 16.04 14.59
CA ASN A 688 1.88 15.90 13.40
C ASN A 688 2.28 17.24 12.76
N GLY A 689 2.45 18.30 13.57
CA GLY A 689 2.92 19.60 13.09
C GLY A 689 1.87 20.49 12.42
N ARG A 690 0.61 20.03 12.29
CA ARG A 690 -0.49 20.87 11.78
C ARG A 690 -0.87 21.91 12.83
N GLN A 691 -0.59 23.18 12.56
CA GLN A 691 -1.05 24.30 13.37
C GLN A 691 -2.40 24.80 12.84
N PHE A 692 -3.36 24.98 13.73
CA PHE A 692 -4.66 25.55 13.41
C PHE A 692 -4.89 26.78 14.29
N ALA A 693 -4.87 27.95 13.68
CA ALA A 693 -4.95 29.23 14.39
C ALA A 693 -5.69 30.25 13.52
N VAL A 694 -6.48 31.11 14.19
CA VAL A 694 -7.24 32.19 13.56
C VAL A 694 -6.29 33.15 12.85
N THR A 695 -6.62 33.49 11.61
CA THR A 695 -5.84 34.39 10.76
C THR A 695 -6.22 35.86 11.00
N LYS A 696 -5.30 36.77 10.68
CA LYS A 696 -5.55 38.22 10.82
C LYS A 696 -6.61 38.67 9.82
N GLU A 697 -6.61 38.07 8.64
CA GLU A 697 -7.52 38.30 7.54
C GLU A 697 -8.96 37.97 7.94
N ALA A 698 -9.18 36.80 8.54
CA ALA A 698 -10.50 36.40 9.04
C ALA A 698 -11.02 37.37 10.12
N LYS A 699 -10.15 37.77 11.05
CA LYS A 699 -10.50 38.71 12.11
C LYS A 699 -10.90 40.08 11.55
N ALA A 700 -10.11 40.62 10.63
CA ALA A 700 -10.42 41.91 10.00
C ALA A 700 -11.73 41.86 9.19
N ALA A 701 -12.00 40.77 8.47
CA ALA A 701 -13.25 40.57 7.74
C ALA A 701 -14.47 40.49 8.68
N ALA A 702 -14.35 39.74 9.78
CA ALA A 702 -15.41 39.65 10.78
C ALA A 702 -15.70 41.00 11.44
N GLU A 703 -14.68 41.81 11.74
CA GLU A 703 -14.85 43.16 12.27
C GLU A 703 -15.61 44.07 11.29
N ARG A 704 -15.29 44.02 10.00
CA ARG A 704 -16.04 44.75 8.96
C ARG A 704 -17.51 44.31 8.90
N SER A 705 -17.79 43.01 8.93
CA SER A 705 -19.16 42.48 8.97
C SER A 705 -19.92 42.93 10.24
N ARG A 706 -19.28 42.96 11.41
CA ARG A 706 -19.89 43.49 12.65
C ARG A 706 -20.21 44.98 12.55
N LEU A 707 -19.33 45.77 11.95
CA LEU A 707 -19.59 47.20 11.70
C LEU A 707 -20.76 47.39 10.73
N LEU A 708 -20.79 46.62 9.65
CA LEU A 708 -21.88 46.62 8.67
C LEU A 708 -23.22 46.30 9.33
N LEU A 709 -23.28 45.29 10.20
CA LEU A 709 -24.50 44.94 10.94
C LEU A 709 -24.99 46.06 11.87
N ARG A 710 -24.09 46.80 12.52
CA ARG A 710 -24.47 47.98 13.32
C ARG A 710 -25.07 49.08 12.45
N GLN A 711 -24.52 49.28 11.25
CA GLN A 711 -25.02 50.28 10.31
C GLN A 711 -26.37 49.87 9.70
N LEU A 712 -26.59 48.56 9.46
CA LEU A 712 -27.86 48.00 8.97
C LEU A 712 -28.92 47.86 10.08
N GLY A 713 -28.49 47.74 11.34
CA GLY A 713 -29.35 47.69 12.53
C GLY A 713 -29.84 49.06 13.01
N GLY A 714 -29.41 50.15 12.37
CA GLY A 714 -29.99 51.47 12.54
C GLY A 714 -31.30 51.61 11.77
N VAL A 715 -32.42 51.25 12.40
CA VAL A 715 -33.74 51.80 12.03
C VAL A 715 -33.88 53.16 12.74
N PRO A 716 -34.55 54.17 12.14
CA PRO A 716 -34.57 55.53 12.64
C PRO A 716 -35.09 55.61 14.07
N GLN A 717 -34.47 56.45 14.90
CA GLN A 717 -35.22 56.99 16.03
C GLN A 717 -36.26 57.97 15.46
N ALA A 718 -37.52 57.65 15.73
CA ALA A 718 -38.75 58.40 15.45
C ALA A 718 -39.25 58.41 13.99
#